data_AF-A0AAF3F483-F1
#
_entry.id   AF-A0AAF3F483-F1
#
_cell.length_a   1.000
_cell.length_b   1.000
_cell.length_c   1.000
_cell.angle_alpha   90.00
_cell.angle_beta   90.00
_cell.angle_gamma   90.00
#
_symmetry.space_group_name_H-M   'P 1'
#
loop_
_entity.id
_entity.type
_entity.pdbx_description
1 polymer ?
#
loop_
_entity_poly.entity_id
_entity_poly.type
_entity_poly.pdbx_seq_one_letter_code
_entity_poly.pdbx_strand_id
1 'polypeptide(L)'
;MRATLVCFLLALFSPGECVRSLGDPNYFCDAKLMAPSAKVPTNVNQLRPADITVIGAIGDSLTAANGAGAPKDPPDPLAIILQYRGLSFHAGGQLTLEEQITVPNILKKYNPNLKGYAVNTGSENVWEVAKLNGGIPGAKSLAGGQNLTAQAKALIQKMKAHPEIDIENDWKLLSIFIGGNDVCGWCSHPYPGPDSDVSPEGYAKGIYDAVQVFSQLPRTIVSLMGFMHMDLLRKIDNGQFFCQALHVFECHCEADNVSDADLRNVSISYQIEAQKIEDAHEFERDDFTFVIQPWFQNVDQLPQVKNESFLDFFAPDCFHFSQLGHSIVGHNLWNNMLQPVGSKDHWMDLGITEAHLSCPDPTCPFFRTYKNSQDCSQYMSPEPITASVIMKSFLLLALALTQTALADLKTLGAPGFTCDPKVMVPSAHVPTNVNQVRFADIKVIGAIGDSLTAANGAGAAPHDAIAVILQYRGLSFHAGGQVDLDEQITVPNIMKRFNPSIQGYAVGTGSENVWEVARLNGGVPGAESGDLKGQAESLITKMKNHPDIDFQNDWKLINLFIGGNDICAYCQDKIKNSSGTHSPEHFRDNIKAAVQVFKDKMPRTIVSMTGMFNMGMLRRVDRGQFFCDGLHTFECPCEADKNFTNADIDDVCQNYMKTQQQLQDTGVFEADDFTLVIQPFFNGVHTPPMADGKVDLTFFAPDCFHFSKFGHAVVAKNLWNTIVQPVGQKQTQVNLSDANPTLSCPSTTCPFVPTVKNSQNCAQFWTPSTLDA
;
A
#
# COMPACT_ATOMS: atom_id res chain seq x y z
N MET A 1 2.37 -11.30 28.04
CA MET A 1 3.46 -12.09 28.70
C MET A 1 3.02 -13.55 28.73
N ARG A 2 3.16 -14.28 27.63
CA ARG A 2 3.10 -15.76 27.55
C ARG A 2 3.68 -16.21 26.20
N ALA A 3 4.97 -15.92 25.97
CA ALA A 3 5.77 -16.74 25.06
C ALA A 3 5.91 -18.12 25.73
N THR A 4 5.43 -19.17 25.08
CA THR A 4 5.47 -20.52 25.63
C THR A 4 6.93 -20.99 25.69
N LEU A 5 7.50 -21.08 26.90
CA LEU A 5 8.81 -21.70 27.13
C LEU A 5 8.66 -23.22 26.88
N VAL A 6 8.80 -23.66 25.64
CA VAL A 6 8.80 -25.09 25.30
C VAL A 6 10.22 -25.62 25.53
N CYS A 7 10.52 -25.95 26.78
CA CYS A 7 11.87 -26.32 27.23
C CYS A 7 11.98 -27.82 27.64
N PHE A 8 11.33 -28.73 26.90
CA PHE A 8 11.44 -30.18 27.17
C PHE A 8 11.66 -30.96 25.87
N LEU A 9 12.92 -31.12 25.45
CA LEU A 9 13.50 -32.33 24.82
C LEU A 9 14.96 -32.15 24.33
N LEU A 10 15.47 -30.92 24.21
CA LEU A 10 16.87 -30.67 23.78
C LEU A 10 17.88 -30.49 24.94
N ALA A 11 17.41 -30.41 26.19
CA ALA A 11 18.21 -30.06 27.36
C ALA A 11 19.09 -31.20 27.95
N LEU A 12 19.36 -32.28 27.20
CA LEU A 12 20.25 -33.33 27.70
C LEU A 12 21.75 -33.09 27.41
N PHE A 13 22.14 -32.05 26.66
CA PHE A 13 23.55 -31.88 26.27
C PHE A 13 24.20 -30.49 26.39
N SER A 14 23.50 -29.42 26.79
CA SER A 14 24.18 -28.16 27.18
C SER A 14 23.24 -27.23 27.97
N PRO A 15 23.64 -26.71 29.15
CA PRO A 15 22.86 -25.73 29.88
C PRO A 15 23.14 -24.32 29.32
N GLY A 16 22.30 -23.85 28.41
CA GLY A 16 22.24 -22.47 27.93
C GLY A 16 20.78 -22.02 27.87
N GLU A 17 20.51 -20.75 28.15
CA GLU A 17 19.16 -20.17 28.26
C GLU A 17 18.27 -20.48 27.02
N CYS A 18 16.98 -20.79 27.24
CA CYS A 18 16.06 -21.27 26.20
C CYS A 18 15.93 -20.26 25.03
N VAL A 19 16.15 -20.72 23.79
CA VAL A 19 15.88 -19.93 22.56
C VAL A 19 14.37 -19.62 22.49
N ARG A 20 14.00 -18.36 22.28
CA ARG A 20 12.58 -17.92 22.22
C ARG A 20 11.97 -18.28 20.86
N SER A 21 10.69 -18.69 20.88
CA SER A 21 9.88 -18.93 19.69
C SER A 21 8.44 -18.46 19.94
N LEU A 22 7.68 -18.22 18.86
CA LEU A 22 6.27 -17.88 18.90
C LEU A 22 5.47 -19.03 18.28
N GLY A 23 4.64 -19.67 19.09
CA GLY A 23 3.65 -20.67 18.67
C GLY A 23 2.23 -20.15 18.85
N ASP A 24 1.25 -20.81 18.23
CA ASP A 24 -0.17 -20.47 18.37
C ASP A 24 -1.00 -21.68 18.84
N PRO A 25 -1.02 -21.94 20.17
CA PRO A 25 -1.74 -23.09 20.71
C PRO A 25 -3.27 -22.96 20.65
N ASN A 26 -3.78 -21.74 20.47
CA ASN A 26 -5.20 -21.46 20.40
C ASN A 26 -5.70 -21.30 18.96
N TYR A 27 -4.83 -21.44 17.97
CA TYR A 27 -5.23 -21.33 16.57
C TYR A 27 -6.26 -22.42 16.21
N PHE A 28 -7.46 -21.96 15.92
CA PHE A 28 -8.56 -22.80 15.49
C PHE A 28 -9.40 -22.05 14.44
N CYS A 29 -9.48 -22.62 13.25
CA CYS A 29 -10.41 -22.16 12.20
C CYS A 29 -11.61 -23.10 12.11
N ASP A 30 -12.72 -22.61 11.54
CA ASP A 30 -13.83 -23.48 11.18
C ASP A 30 -13.30 -24.63 10.32
N ALA A 31 -13.62 -25.87 10.74
CA ALA A 31 -13.17 -27.09 10.07
C ALA A 31 -13.56 -27.09 8.58
N LYS A 32 -14.65 -26.43 8.19
CA LYS A 32 -15.06 -26.33 6.78
C LYS A 32 -14.14 -25.47 5.92
N LEU A 33 -13.38 -24.55 6.51
CA LEU A 33 -12.47 -23.65 5.79
C LEU A 33 -11.09 -24.29 5.62
N MET A 34 -10.65 -25.04 6.63
CA MET A 34 -9.33 -25.69 6.63
C MET A 34 -9.38 -27.17 6.22
N ALA A 35 -10.55 -27.78 6.06
CA ALA A 35 -10.66 -29.15 5.54
C ALA A 35 -10.18 -29.22 4.08
N PRO A 36 -9.56 -30.36 3.69
CA PRO A 36 -9.23 -30.61 2.30
C PRO A 36 -10.49 -30.56 1.44
N SER A 37 -10.33 -30.18 0.18
CA SER A 37 -11.40 -30.17 -0.80
C SER A 37 -11.96 -31.57 -1.00
N ALA A 38 -13.29 -31.69 -1.15
CA ALA A 38 -13.96 -32.99 -1.31
C ALA A 38 -13.47 -33.76 -2.54
N LYS A 39 -12.97 -33.05 -3.55
CA LYS A 39 -12.20 -33.58 -4.67
C LYS A 39 -10.92 -32.77 -4.76
N VAL A 40 -9.81 -33.44 -5.05
CA VAL A 40 -8.54 -32.75 -5.30
C VAL A 40 -8.76 -31.74 -6.43
N PRO A 41 -8.55 -30.44 -6.17
CA PRO A 41 -8.84 -29.41 -7.17
C PRO A 41 -7.90 -29.58 -8.38
N THR A 42 -8.39 -29.23 -9.56
CA THR A 42 -7.57 -29.14 -10.77
C THR A 42 -7.20 -27.70 -11.10
N ASN A 43 -7.84 -26.74 -10.42
CA ASN A 43 -7.62 -25.32 -10.60
C ASN A 43 -6.95 -24.73 -9.34
N VAL A 44 -5.83 -24.03 -9.52
CA VAL A 44 -5.01 -23.41 -8.48
C VAL A 44 -5.80 -22.35 -7.69
N ASN A 45 -6.78 -21.74 -8.34
CA ASN A 45 -7.67 -20.73 -7.76
C ASN A 45 -8.70 -21.31 -6.77
N GLN A 46 -8.80 -22.64 -6.69
CA GLN A 46 -9.69 -23.39 -5.80
C GLN A 46 -8.92 -24.12 -4.68
N LEU A 47 -7.64 -23.79 -4.48
CA LEU A 47 -6.82 -24.48 -3.49
C LEU A 47 -7.09 -24.01 -2.08
N ARG A 48 -7.63 -24.91 -1.27
CA ARG A 48 -7.67 -24.73 0.18
C ARG A 48 -6.30 -25.05 0.77
N PRO A 49 -5.96 -24.51 1.95
CA PRO A 49 -4.66 -24.80 2.54
C PRO A 49 -4.36 -26.29 2.72
N ALA A 50 -5.34 -27.09 3.14
CA ALA A 50 -5.17 -28.54 3.30
C ALA A 50 -5.05 -29.32 1.98
N ASP A 51 -5.30 -28.70 0.82
CA ASP A 51 -5.08 -29.34 -0.48
C ASP A 51 -3.59 -29.44 -0.84
N ILE A 52 -2.73 -28.61 -0.22
CA ILE A 52 -1.28 -28.67 -0.42
C ILE A 52 -0.73 -29.94 0.19
N THR A 53 -0.06 -30.73 -0.65
CA THR A 53 0.54 -32.02 -0.27
C THR A 53 2.06 -31.97 -0.19
N VAL A 54 2.70 -31.05 -0.91
CA VAL A 54 4.16 -30.92 -0.97
C VAL A 54 4.53 -29.47 -0.70
N ILE A 55 5.47 -29.25 0.21
CA ILE A 55 6.05 -27.92 0.46
C ILE A 55 7.55 -27.96 0.20
N GLY A 56 8.08 -26.88 -0.38
CA GLY A 56 9.51 -26.73 -0.64
C GLY A 56 9.91 -25.25 -0.73
N ALA A 57 11.20 -24.97 -0.61
CA ALA A 57 11.73 -23.62 -0.70
C ALA A 57 13.11 -23.59 -1.36
N ILE A 58 13.42 -22.50 -2.05
CA ILE A 58 14.76 -22.16 -2.57
C ILE A 58 15.11 -20.72 -2.19
N GLY A 59 16.41 -20.41 -2.14
CA GLY A 59 16.89 -19.11 -1.70
C GLY A 59 18.30 -19.18 -1.13
N ASP A 60 18.55 -18.36 -0.12
CA ASP A 60 19.87 -18.19 0.49
C ASP A 60 19.98 -18.79 1.91
N SER A 61 20.85 -18.22 2.74
CA SER A 61 21.07 -18.61 4.14
C SER A 61 19.85 -18.36 5.04
N LEU A 62 19.01 -17.36 4.75
CA LEU A 62 17.75 -17.14 5.49
C LEU A 62 16.75 -18.26 5.20
N THR A 63 16.70 -18.73 3.94
CA THR A 63 15.90 -19.90 3.55
C THR A 63 16.39 -21.16 4.29
N ALA A 64 17.71 -21.33 4.44
CA ALA A 64 18.33 -22.43 5.17
C ALA A 64 18.23 -22.31 6.72
N ALA A 65 17.71 -21.19 7.22
CA ALA A 65 17.63 -20.85 8.64
C ALA A 65 19.01 -20.89 9.34
N ASN A 66 20.00 -20.27 8.71
CA ASN A 66 21.31 -20.08 9.33
C ASN A 66 21.18 -19.38 10.69
N GLY A 67 21.87 -19.89 11.71
CA GLY A 67 21.92 -19.25 13.03
C GLY A 67 20.61 -19.24 13.82
N ALA A 68 19.49 -19.77 13.30
CA ALA A 68 18.19 -19.65 13.96
C ALA A 68 18.16 -20.24 15.38
N GLY A 69 18.88 -21.33 15.63
CA GLY A 69 19.03 -21.94 16.95
C GLY A 69 20.30 -21.55 17.70
N ALA A 70 21.06 -20.55 17.22
CA ALA A 70 22.32 -20.17 17.85
C ALA A 70 22.09 -19.49 19.22
N PRO A 71 22.91 -19.83 20.25
CA PRO A 71 22.83 -19.19 21.55
C PRO A 71 23.23 -17.71 21.45
N LYS A 72 22.56 -16.85 22.21
CA LYS A 72 22.81 -15.40 22.23
C LYS A 72 23.70 -14.93 23.38
N ASP A 73 23.64 -15.61 24.51
CA ASP A 73 24.47 -15.28 25.67
C ASP A 73 25.11 -16.55 26.27
N PRO A 74 26.43 -16.75 26.11
CA PRO A 74 27.30 -15.99 25.19
C PRO A 74 26.99 -16.32 23.72
N PRO A 75 27.24 -15.39 22.78
CA PRO A 75 27.08 -15.66 21.35
C PRO A 75 28.11 -16.69 20.87
N ASP A 76 27.67 -17.67 20.07
CA ASP A 76 28.54 -18.65 19.42
C ASP A 76 28.62 -18.39 17.89
N PRO A 77 29.72 -17.78 17.41
CA PRO A 77 29.91 -17.52 15.98
C PRO A 77 29.89 -18.77 15.10
N LEU A 78 30.27 -19.94 15.64
CA LEU A 78 30.23 -21.20 14.88
C LEU A 78 28.81 -21.75 14.77
N ALA A 79 27.90 -21.36 15.66
CA ALA A 79 26.49 -21.74 15.57
C ALA A 79 25.73 -20.95 14.50
N ILE A 80 26.25 -19.79 14.09
CA ILE A 80 25.65 -18.92 13.06
C ILE A 80 25.71 -19.58 11.67
N ILE A 81 26.81 -20.26 11.36
CA ILE A 81 26.98 -20.96 10.07
C ILE A 81 26.18 -22.27 9.98
N LEU A 82 25.58 -22.73 11.09
CA LEU A 82 24.75 -23.93 11.11
C LEU A 82 23.37 -23.65 10.50
N GLN A 83 22.90 -24.59 9.69
CA GLN A 83 21.67 -24.47 8.92
C GLN A 83 20.52 -25.19 9.64
N TYR A 84 19.75 -24.47 10.44
CA TYR A 84 18.66 -25.01 11.26
C TYR A 84 17.38 -25.20 10.43
N ARG A 85 17.47 -25.96 9.33
CA ARG A 85 16.41 -26.07 8.31
C ARG A 85 15.05 -26.45 8.89
N GLY A 86 15.02 -27.24 9.97
CA GLY A 86 13.80 -27.60 10.71
C GLY A 86 13.03 -26.42 11.32
N LEU A 87 13.68 -25.27 11.50
CA LEU A 87 13.12 -24.02 12.06
C LEU A 87 12.77 -22.98 10.98
N SER A 88 13.05 -23.26 9.70
CA SER A 88 12.81 -22.31 8.61
C SER A 88 11.32 -21.95 8.47
N PHE A 89 11.02 -20.67 8.28
CA PHE A 89 9.66 -20.12 8.39
C PHE A 89 8.68 -20.66 7.32
N HIS A 90 9.19 -20.93 6.12
CA HIS A 90 8.43 -21.42 4.97
C HIS A 90 8.67 -22.90 4.63
N ALA A 91 9.64 -23.56 5.28
CA ALA A 91 10.05 -24.93 4.92
C ALA A 91 10.39 -25.84 6.11
N GLY A 92 10.54 -25.31 7.32
CA GLY A 92 10.83 -26.07 8.53
C GLY A 92 9.55 -26.60 9.19
N GLY A 93 9.53 -27.89 9.49
CA GLY A 93 8.39 -28.57 10.09
C GLY A 93 8.75 -29.41 11.32
N GLN A 94 9.84 -29.08 12.01
CA GLN A 94 10.34 -29.88 13.13
C GLN A 94 9.42 -29.86 14.36
N LEU A 95 8.86 -28.70 14.71
CA LEU A 95 8.02 -28.49 15.89
C LEU A 95 6.53 -28.46 15.55
N THR A 96 5.62 -28.40 16.51
CA THR A 96 4.18 -28.22 16.25
C THR A 96 3.81 -26.74 16.07
N LEU A 97 2.59 -26.43 15.59
CA LEU A 97 2.12 -25.04 15.48
C LEU A 97 2.05 -24.35 16.85
N GLU A 98 1.66 -25.12 17.86
CA GLU A 98 1.56 -24.73 19.25
C GLU A 98 2.93 -24.26 19.81
N GLU A 99 4.02 -24.78 19.25
CA GLU A 99 5.40 -24.53 19.69
C GLU A 99 6.12 -23.49 18.82
N GLN A 100 5.92 -23.54 17.50
CA GLN A 100 6.54 -22.62 16.55
C GLN A 100 5.69 -22.44 15.30
N ILE A 101 5.46 -21.19 14.93
CA ILE A 101 4.78 -20.83 13.69
C ILE A 101 5.74 -20.98 12.52
N THR A 102 5.43 -21.90 11.63
CA THR A 102 5.99 -21.99 10.27
C THR A 102 4.86 -22.40 9.34
N VAL A 103 4.96 -22.09 8.05
CA VAL A 103 3.96 -22.51 7.06
C VAL A 103 3.75 -24.04 7.09
N PRO A 104 4.79 -24.89 7.12
CA PRO A 104 4.61 -26.34 7.30
C PRO A 104 3.88 -26.73 8.58
N ASN A 105 4.15 -26.06 9.71
CA ASN A 105 3.51 -26.38 10.99
C ASN A 105 2.02 -26.03 11.00
N ILE A 106 1.64 -24.94 10.33
CA ILE A 106 0.24 -24.60 10.13
C ILE A 106 -0.43 -25.63 9.22
N LEU A 107 0.18 -25.93 8.07
CA LEU A 107 -0.40 -26.86 7.09
C LEU A 107 -0.56 -28.28 7.64
N LYS A 108 0.45 -28.82 8.33
CA LYS A 108 0.40 -30.21 8.84
C LYS A 108 -0.64 -30.43 9.93
N LYS A 109 -1.09 -29.37 10.62
CA LYS A 109 -2.21 -29.42 11.56
C LYS A 109 -3.52 -29.83 10.88
N TYR A 110 -3.68 -29.47 9.61
CA TYR A 110 -4.89 -29.73 8.82
C TYR A 110 -4.69 -30.74 7.69
N ASN A 111 -3.44 -30.98 7.27
CA ASN A 111 -3.03 -32.05 6.38
C ASN A 111 -1.85 -32.84 6.98
N PRO A 112 -2.10 -33.90 7.77
CA PRO A 112 -1.05 -34.71 8.38
C PRO A 112 -0.17 -35.46 7.37
N ASN A 113 -0.57 -35.52 6.09
CA ASN A 113 0.18 -36.15 5.01
C ASN A 113 1.08 -35.17 4.23
N LEU A 114 1.28 -33.95 4.72
CA LEU A 114 2.17 -32.97 4.11
C LEU A 114 3.60 -33.53 3.99
N LYS A 115 4.23 -33.35 2.82
CA LYS A 115 5.57 -33.86 2.50
C LYS A 115 6.52 -32.69 2.23
N GLY A 116 7.83 -32.94 2.36
CA GLY A 116 8.87 -32.04 1.88
C GLY A 116 9.40 -31.02 2.88
N TYR A 117 8.73 -30.82 4.02
CA TYR A 117 9.24 -29.95 5.08
C TYR A 117 10.51 -30.52 5.72
N ALA A 118 11.47 -29.64 5.99
CA ALA A 118 12.73 -29.96 6.62
C ALA A 118 12.58 -30.19 8.13
N VAL A 119 13.52 -30.96 8.69
CA VAL A 119 13.64 -31.21 10.12
C VAL A 119 15.11 -31.17 10.53
N ASN A 120 15.41 -30.85 11.78
CA ASN A 120 16.77 -30.80 12.33
C ASN A 120 17.68 -29.76 11.66
N THR A 121 18.97 -29.84 11.99
CA THR A 121 20.06 -28.97 11.51
C THR A 121 20.95 -29.75 10.54
N GLY A 122 21.34 -29.15 9.41
CA GLY A 122 22.23 -29.79 8.43
C GLY A 122 22.13 -29.23 7.02
N SER A 123 22.99 -29.72 6.12
CA SER A 123 23.12 -29.18 4.77
C SER A 123 21.99 -29.62 3.82
N GLU A 124 21.82 -28.88 2.72
CA GLU A 124 20.85 -29.14 1.65
C GLU A 124 21.01 -30.53 1.00
N ASN A 125 22.19 -31.13 1.13
CA ASN A 125 22.50 -32.42 0.51
C ASN A 125 22.10 -33.62 1.38
N VAL A 126 21.69 -33.39 2.63
CA VAL A 126 21.25 -34.44 3.56
C VAL A 126 19.73 -34.54 3.51
N TRP A 127 19.20 -35.53 2.78
CA TRP A 127 17.75 -35.68 2.57
C TRP A 127 16.97 -35.81 3.89
N GLU A 128 17.52 -36.54 4.85
CA GLU A 128 16.91 -36.81 6.16
C GLU A 128 16.66 -35.52 6.96
N VAL A 129 17.40 -34.46 6.65
CA VAL A 129 17.31 -33.15 7.29
C VAL A 129 16.60 -32.15 6.37
N ALA A 130 17.21 -31.87 5.22
CA ALA A 130 16.83 -30.77 4.37
C ALA A 130 15.55 -31.00 3.58
N LYS A 131 15.24 -32.26 3.23
CA LYS A 131 14.08 -32.59 2.38
C LYS A 131 14.01 -31.67 1.16
N LEU A 132 12.96 -30.84 1.05
CA LEU A 132 12.75 -29.86 -0.01
C LEU A 132 13.04 -28.40 0.41
N ASN A 133 13.75 -28.18 1.51
CA ASN A 133 14.43 -26.92 1.77
C ASN A 133 15.77 -26.91 1.00
N GLY A 134 15.79 -26.20 -0.11
CA GLY A 134 16.92 -26.07 -1.02
C GLY A 134 17.76 -24.80 -0.85
N GLY A 135 17.54 -23.99 0.20
CA GLY A 135 18.30 -22.76 0.41
C GLY A 135 19.81 -23.01 0.50
N ILE A 136 20.60 -22.16 -0.16
CA ILE A 136 22.07 -22.27 -0.21
C ILE A 136 22.68 -20.98 0.35
N PRO A 137 23.43 -21.02 1.47
CA PRO A 137 24.08 -19.83 2.01
C PRO A 137 24.94 -19.08 0.99
N GLY A 138 24.80 -17.76 0.95
CA GLY A 138 25.51 -16.88 0.01
C GLY A 138 24.99 -16.90 -1.43
N ALA A 139 23.91 -17.63 -1.73
CA ALA A 139 23.31 -17.62 -3.06
C ALA A 139 22.77 -16.24 -3.43
N LYS A 140 22.95 -15.86 -4.69
CA LYS A 140 22.28 -14.74 -5.36
C LYS A 140 21.31 -15.28 -6.41
N SER A 141 20.40 -14.42 -6.86
CA SER A 141 19.38 -14.76 -7.86
C SER A 141 19.97 -15.35 -9.16
N LEU A 142 21.05 -14.76 -9.68
CA LEU A 142 21.61 -15.05 -11.00
C LEU A 142 23.07 -15.58 -10.97
N ALA A 143 23.80 -15.38 -9.86
CA ALA A 143 25.24 -15.62 -9.79
C ALA A 143 25.67 -17.10 -9.72
N GLY A 144 26.64 -17.48 -10.56
CA GLY A 144 27.39 -18.74 -10.44
C GLY A 144 26.56 -20.02 -10.66
N GLY A 145 27.11 -21.17 -10.24
CA GLY A 145 26.47 -22.50 -10.39
C GLY A 145 25.40 -22.82 -9.34
N GLN A 146 25.13 -21.92 -8.40
CA GLN A 146 24.23 -22.08 -7.25
C GLN A 146 23.06 -21.07 -7.24
N ASN A 147 22.82 -20.42 -8.38
CA ASN A 147 21.71 -19.49 -8.59
C ASN A 147 20.33 -20.15 -8.47
N LEU A 148 19.26 -19.35 -8.45
CA LEU A 148 17.89 -19.86 -8.25
C LEU A 148 17.50 -20.91 -9.29
N THR A 149 17.93 -20.76 -10.54
CA THR A 149 17.65 -21.73 -11.60
C THR A 149 18.26 -23.11 -11.31
N ALA A 150 19.49 -23.15 -10.80
CA ALA A 150 20.14 -24.39 -10.39
C ALA A 150 19.41 -25.02 -9.18
N GLN A 151 19.03 -24.20 -8.20
CA GLN A 151 18.27 -24.65 -7.03
C GLN A 151 16.90 -25.20 -7.42
N ALA A 152 16.16 -24.52 -8.29
CA ALA A 152 14.86 -24.98 -8.80
C ALA A 152 14.97 -26.34 -9.50
N LYS A 153 15.98 -26.52 -10.37
CA LYS A 153 16.24 -27.80 -11.05
C LYS A 153 16.57 -28.91 -10.06
N ALA A 154 17.43 -28.65 -9.08
CA ALA A 154 17.80 -29.62 -8.05
C ALA A 154 16.57 -30.01 -7.18
N LEU A 155 15.73 -29.03 -6.84
CA LEU A 155 14.51 -29.26 -6.08
C LEU A 155 13.53 -30.17 -6.83
N ILE A 156 13.31 -29.91 -8.13
CA ILE A 156 12.48 -30.75 -9.00
C ILE A 156 13.05 -32.16 -9.10
N GLN A 157 14.37 -32.31 -9.24
CA GLN A 157 15.00 -33.63 -9.28
C GLN A 157 14.77 -34.41 -7.98
N LYS A 158 14.88 -33.75 -6.82
CA LYS A 158 14.56 -34.36 -5.52
C LYS A 158 13.09 -34.80 -5.44
N MET A 159 12.16 -33.98 -5.92
CA MET A 159 10.74 -34.36 -5.97
C MET A 159 10.50 -35.58 -6.86
N LYS A 160 11.10 -35.62 -8.05
CA LYS A 160 10.99 -36.75 -8.99
C LYS A 160 11.59 -38.05 -8.45
N ALA A 161 12.65 -37.95 -7.65
CA ALA A 161 13.35 -39.09 -7.09
C ALA A 161 12.65 -39.68 -5.86
N HIS A 162 11.77 -38.92 -5.18
CA HIS A 162 11.17 -39.37 -3.94
C HIS A 162 9.87 -40.15 -4.19
N PRO A 163 9.78 -41.44 -3.79
CA PRO A 163 8.68 -42.33 -4.18
C PRO A 163 7.32 -41.94 -3.59
N GLU A 164 7.30 -41.14 -2.53
CA GLU A 164 6.05 -40.67 -1.91
C GLU A 164 5.49 -39.42 -2.57
N ILE A 165 6.23 -38.71 -3.43
CA ILE A 165 5.75 -37.50 -4.11
C ILE A 165 5.19 -37.88 -5.47
N ASP A 166 3.89 -37.70 -5.66
CA ASP A 166 3.27 -37.82 -6.98
C ASP A 166 3.43 -36.49 -7.71
N ILE A 167 4.48 -36.37 -8.52
CA ILE A 167 4.80 -35.10 -9.18
C ILE A 167 3.70 -34.61 -10.13
N GLU A 168 2.84 -35.50 -10.62
CA GLU A 168 1.76 -35.14 -11.55
C GLU A 168 0.49 -34.72 -10.79
N ASN A 169 0.21 -35.36 -9.65
CA ASN A 169 -1.08 -35.21 -8.97
C ASN A 169 -1.03 -34.44 -7.64
N ASP A 170 0.10 -34.41 -6.95
CA ASP A 170 0.25 -33.68 -5.68
C ASP A 170 0.22 -32.17 -5.93
N TRP A 171 -0.48 -31.38 -5.10
CA TRP A 171 -0.32 -29.93 -5.12
C TRP A 171 0.92 -29.50 -4.34
N LYS A 172 1.69 -28.59 -4.95
CA LYS A 172 2.98 -28.11 -4.46
C LYS A 172 2.91 -26.63 -4.11
N LEU A 173 3.31 -26.26 -2.89
CA LEU A 173 3.59 -24.88 -2.49
C LEU A 173 5.10 -24.68 -2.43
N LEU A 174 5.63 -23.93 -3.38
CA LEU A 174 7.06 -23.65 -3.50
C LEU A 174 7.33 -22.19 -3.16
N SER A 175 8.32 -21.96 -2.31
CA SER A 175 8.66 -20.62 -1.82
C SER A 175 10.04 -20.17 -2.32
N ILE A 176 10.18 -18.89 -2.63
CA ILE A 176 11.43 -18.25 -3.01
C ILE A 176 11.67 -17.08 -2.04
N PHE A 177 12.80 -17.10 -1.32
CA PHE A 177 13.24 -15.95 -0.53
C PHE A 177 14.72 -15.67 -0.78
N ILE A 178 14.99 -14.57 -1.47
CA ILE A 178 16.32 -14.15 -1.92
C ILE A 178 16.33 -12.63 -2.14
N GLY A 179 17.52 -12.05 -2.36
CA GLY A 179 17.69 -10.62 -2.66
C GLY A 179 18.68 -9.94 -1.72
N GLY A 180 18.88 -10.50 -0.52
CA GLY A 180 19.85 -9.98 0.46
C GLY A 180 21.27 -9.89 -0.11
N ASN A 181 21.79 -11.03 -0.57
CA ASN A 181 23.13 -11.12 -1.14
C ASN A 181 23.27 -10.35 -2.46
N ASP A 182 22.19 -10.18 -3.21
CA ASP A 182 22.18 -9.44 -4.46
C ASP A 182 22.39 -7.94 -4.20
N VAL A 183 21.58 -7.34 -3.32
CA VAL A 183 21.72 -5.92 -2.92
C VAL A 183 23.06 -5.71 -2.20
N CYS A 184 23.44 -6.61 -1.29
CA CYS A 184 24.74 -6.53 -0.61
C CYS A 184 25.94 -6.62 -1.58
N GLY A 185 25.77 -7.26 -2.74
CA GLY A 185 26.79 -7.29 -3.80
C GLY A 185 26.80 -6.06 -4.70
N TRP A 186 25.71 -5.30 -4.76
CA TRP A 186 25.58 -4.11 -5.61
C TRP A 186 26.61 -3.03 -5.25
N CYS A 187 26.92 -2.86 -3.96
CA CYS A 187 27.86 -1.82 -3.51
C CYS A 187 29.30 -2.02 -3.99
N SER A 188 29.70 -3.26 -4.26
CA SER A 188 31.01 -3.56 -4.88
C SER A 188 31.08 -3.16 -6.36
N HIS A 189 29.93 -3.01 -7.02
CA HIS A 189 29.80 -2.60 -8.42
C HIS A 189 28.62 -1.63 -8.63
N PRO A 190 28.70 -0.39 -8.11
CA PRO A 190 27.60 0.56 -8.20
C PRO A 190 27.24 0.86 -9.66
N TYR A 191 25.95 0.91 -9.96
CA TYR A 191 25.40 1.02 -11.33
C TYR A 191 25.85 -0.12 -12.25
N PRO A 192 25.62 -1.38 -11.84
CA PRO A 192 25.96 -2.51 -12.68
C PRO A 192 25.09 -2.48 -13.95
N GLY A 193 25.64 -2.95 -15.08
CA GLY A 193 24.86 -3.10 -16.30
C GLY A 193 23.67 -4.05 -16.10
N PRO A 194 22.63 -3.98 -16.95
CA PRO A 194 21.39 -4.75 -16.77
C PRO A 194 21.60 -6.27 -16.75
N ASP A 195 22.66 -6.78 -17.39
CA ASP A 195 23.01 -8.21 -17.41
C ASP A 195 23.84 -8.68 -16.19
N SER A 196 24.12 -7.80 -15.24
CA SER A 196 24.90 -8.14 -14.04
C SER A 196 24.10 -8.97 -13.06
N ASP A 197 24.75 -9.87 -12.34
CA ASP A 197 24.18 -10.70 -11.28
C ASP A 197 23.85 -9.94 -9.98
N VAL A 198 24.14 -8.64 -9.91
CA VAL A 198 23.82 -7.74 -8.80
C VAL A 198 23.06 -6.49 -9.26
N SER A 199 22.51 -6.47 -10.47
CA SER A 199 21.57 -5.42 -10.90
C SER A 199 20.13 -5.79 -10.51
N PRO A 200 19.23 -4.80 -10.33
CA PRO A 200 17.80 -5.07 -10.19
C PRO A 200 17.23 -5.93 -11.32
N GLU A 201 17.65 -5.69 -12.57
CA GLU A 201 17.22 -6.44 -13.74
C GLU A 201 17.75 -7.88 -13.73
N GLY A 202 19.01 -8.08 -13.34
CA GLY A 202 19.59 -9.40 -13.19
C GLY A 202 18.92 -10.21 -12.07
N TYR A 203 18.53 -9.53 -10.99
CA TYR A 203 17.71 -10.10 -9.93
C TYR A 203 16.36 -10.61 -10.42
N ALA A 204 15.60 -9.74 -11.10
CA ALA A 204 14.33 -10.13 -11.69
C ALA A 204 14.51 -11.24 -12.74
N LYS A 205 15.57 -11.19 -13.54
CA LYS A 205 15.89 -12.26 -14.49
C LYS A 205 16.13 -13.59 -13.79
N GLY A 206 16.89 -13.62 -12.68
CA GLY A 206 17.14 -14.82 -11.90
C GLY A 206 15.86 -15.44 -11.33
N ILE A 207 14.94 -14.60 -10.85
CA ILE A 207 13.60 -15.02 -10.40
C ILE A 207 12.81 -15.58 -11.58
N TYR A 208 12.72 -14.83 -12.67
CA TYR A 208 11.99 -15.23 -13.88
C TYR A 208 12.45 -16.60 -14.38
N ASP A 209 13.76 -16.81 -14.53
CA ASP A 209 14.34 -18.07 -15.00
C ASP A 209 14.00 -19.24 -14.06
N ALA A 210 13.97 -19.02 -12.75
CA ALA A 210 13.61 -20.04 -11.76
C ALA A 210 12.11 -20.36 -11.77
N VAL A 211 11.25 -19.35 -11.84
CA VAL A 211 9.79 -19.51 -11.98
C VAL A 211 9.48 -20.22 -13.30
N GLN A 212 10.21 -19.93 -14.37
CA GLN A 212 10.09 -20.62 -15.66
C GLN A 212 10.53 -22.10 -15.60
N VAL A 213 11.43 -22.46 -14.69
CA VAL A 213 11.73 -23.86 -14.40
C VAL A 213 10.58 -24.52 -13.64
N PHE A 214 10.04 -23.85 -12.61
CA PHE A 214 8.90 -24.37 -11.85
C PHE A 214 7.61 -24.44 -12.66
N SER A 215 7.41 -23.58 -13.65
CA SER A 215 6.23 -23.58 -14.53
C SER A 215 6.07 -24.85 -15.36
N GLN A 216 7.10 -25.70 -15.40
CA GLN A 216 7.06 -27.04 -16.00
C GLN A 216 6.45 -28.10 -15.07
N LEU A 217 6.24 -27.78 -13.79
CA LEU A 217 5.53 -28.63 -12.86
C LEU A 217 4.02 -28.40 -12.99
N PRO A 218 3.20 -29.46 -13.01
CA PRO A 218 1.77 -29.31 -12.81
C PRO A 218 1.49 -29.01 -11.34
N ARG A 219 0.31 -28.45 -11.08
CA ARG A 219 -0.26 -28.31 -9.74
C ARG A 219 0.67 -27.60 -8.76
N THR A 220 1.12 -26.41 -9.10
CA THR A 220 2.14 -25.70 -8.32
C THR A 220 1.77 -24.24 -8.10
N ILE A 221 1.83 -23.78 -6.86
CA ILE A 221 1.86 -22.36 -6.51
C ILE A 221 3.28 -21.99 -6.12
N VAL A 222 3.82 -20.94 -6.75
CA VAL A 222 5.12 -20.37 -6.40
C VAL A 222 4.89 -19.05 -5.68
N SER A 223 5.43 -18.91 -4.47
CA SER A 223 5.37 -17.68 -3.68
C SER A 223 6.75 -17.03 -3.57
N LEU A 224 6.90 -15.79 -4.04
CA LEU A 224 8.10 -14.98 -3.83
C LEU A 224 7.89 -14.08 -2.61
N MET A 225 8.72 -14.23 -1.58
CA MET A 225 8.69 -13.33 -0.43
C MET A 225 9.46 -12.05 -0.73
N GLY A 226 8.84 -10.90 -0.43
CA GLY A 226 9.55 -9.61 -0.43
C GLY A 226 10.61 -9.55 0.68
N PHE A 227 11.58 -8.66 0.53
CA PHE A 227 12.63 -8.41 1.51
C PHE A 227 12.69 -6.94 1.89
N MET A 228 13.19 -6.65 3.10
CA MET A 228 13.33 -5.31 3.68
C MET A 228 14.32 -4.42 2.91
N HIS A 229 14.16 -3.10 3.05
CA HIS A 229 15.17 -2.16 2.57
C HIS A 229 16.50 -2.32 3.33
N MET A 230 17.61 -2.38 2.61
CA MET A 230 18.93 -2.65 3.23
C MET A 230 19.47 -1.50 4.08
N ASP A 231 18.95 -0.27 3.95
CA ASP A 231 19.30 0.82 4.87
C ASP A 231 18.90 0.54 6.32
N LEU A 232 17.93 -0.35 6.52
CA LEU A 232 17.51 -0.77 7.86
C LEU A 232 18.61 -1.58 8.56
N LEU A 233 19.52 -2.24 7.83
CA LEU A 233 20.65 -2.98 8.42
C LEU A 233 21.57 -2.04 9.21
N ARG A 234 21.86 -0.85 8.67
CA ARG A 234 22.63 0.20 9.35
C ARG A 234 21.97 0.72 10.63
N LYS A 235 20.64 0.76 10.65
CA LYS A 235 19.87 1.13 11.84
C LYS A 235 20.00 0.07 12.93
N ILE A 236 20.11 -1.21 12.56
CA ILE A 236 20.32 -2.35 13.47
C ILE A 236 21.74 -2.29 14.07
N ASP A 237 22.74 -1.93 13.27
CA ASP A 237 24.15 -1.83 13.70
C ASP A 237 24.43 -0.70 14.69
N ASN A 238 23.60 0.33 14.69
CA ASN A 238 23.82 1.53 15.49
C ASN A 238 23.84 1.21 16.99
N GLY A 239 25.04 1.22 17.58
CA GLY A 239 25.27 0.93 18.99
C GLY A 239 25.57 -0.54 19.32
N GLN A 240 25.70 -1.44 18.33
CA GLN A 240 25.98 -2.86 18.51
C GLN A 240 27.28 -3.28 17.83
N PHE A 241 28.40 -3.23 18.56
CA PHE A 241 29.74 -3.52 18.01
C PHE A 241 29.87 -4.89 17.34
N PHE A 242 29.20 -5.92 17.88
CA PHE A 242 29.28 -7.28 17.35
C PHE A 242 28.53 -7.42 16.01
N CYS A 243 27.33 -6.85 15.89
CA CYS A 243 26.57 -6.81 14.63
C CYS A 243 27.38 -6.09 13.55
N GLN A 244 27.87 -4.88 13.86
CA GLN A 244 28.64 -4.07 12.93
C GLN A 244 29.91 -4.79 12.44
N ALA A 245 30.60 -5.53 13.32
CA ALA A 245 31.79 -6.28 12.95
C ALA A 245 31.48 -7.45 12.00
N LEU A 246 30.32 -8.08 12.11
CA LEU A 246 29.92 -9.21 11.27
C LEU A 246 29.30 -8.76 9.94
N HIS A 247 28.45 -7.74 9.96
CA HIS A 247 27.77 -7.27 8.74
C HIS A 247 28.73 -6.72 7.69
N VAL A 248 29.89 -6.17 8.07
CA VAL A 248 30.94 -5.77 7.12
C VAL A 248 31.46 -6.96 6.28
N PHE A 249 31.36 -8.19 6.80
CA PHE A 249 31.73 -9.41 6.05
C PHE A 249 30.55 -10.04 5.31
N GLU A 250 29.32 -9.90 5.84
CA GLU A 250 28.11 -10.47 5.25
C GLU A 250 27.52 -9.58 4.14
N CYS A 251 27.67 -8.27 4.26
CA CYS A 251 27.14 -7.26 3.35
C CYS A 251 28.19 -6.19 3.02
N HIS A 252 28.75 -6.20 1.80
CA HIS A 252 29.79 -5.24 1.40
C HIS A 252 29.32 -3.79 1.48
N CYS A 253 28.00 -3.55 1.34
CA CYS A 253 27.38 -2.24 1.50
C CYS A 253 27.61 -1.56 2.85
N GLU A 254 27.96 -2.31 3.90
CA GLU A 254 28.29 -1.75 5.22
C GLU A 254 29.73 -1.20 5.30
N ALA A 255 30.61 -1.63 4.39
CA ALA A 255 31.98 -1.13 4.29
C ALA A 255 32.13 0.05 3.32
N ASP A 256 31.16 0.27 2.44
CA ASP A 256 31.21 1.23 1.35
C ASP A 256 30.55 2.58 1.72
N ASN A 257 31.02 3.68 1.10
CA ASN A 257 30.48 5.04 1.28
C ASN A 257 29.15 5.28 0.52
N VAL A 258 28.24 4.31 0.53
CA VAL A 258 26.89 4.45 -0.06
C VAL A 258 25.97 5.13 0.96
N SER A 259 25.06 6.03 0.54
CA SER A 259 24.11 6.66 1.46
C SER A 259 22.93 5.74 1.80
N ASP A 260 22.28 5.94 2.95
CA ASP A 260 21.07 5.18 3.32
C ASP A 260 19.95 5.37 2.29
N ALA A 261 19.82 6.58 1.73
CA ALA A 261 18.89 6.87 0.66
C ALA A 261 19.19 6.04 -0.60
N ASP A 262 20.45 5.91 -0.99
CA ASP A 262 20.84 5.09 -2.15
C ASP A 262 20.57 3.61 -1.90
N LEU A 263 20.87 3.09 -0.70
CA LEU A 263 20.56 1.70 -0.31
C LEU A 263 19.05 1.41 -0.30
N ARG A 264 18.25 2.36 0.17
CA ARG A 264 16.79 2.27 0.13
C ARG A 264 16.29 2.27 -1.31
N ASN A 265 16.76 3.22 -2.12
CA ASN A 265 16.35 3.35 -3.53
C ASN A 265 16.71 2.11 -4.36
N VAL A 266 17.90 1.54 -4.17
CA VAL A 266 18.26 0.30 -4.87
C VAL A 266 17.42 -0.88 -4.39
N SER A 267 17.14 -1.00 -3.09
CA SER A 267 16.26 -2.06 -2.56
C SER A 267 14.85 -1.97 -3.16
N ILE A 268 14.30 -0.76 -3.24
CA ILE A 268 13.01 -0.49 -3.92
C ILE A 268 13.08 -0.87 -5.40
N SER A 269 14.18 -0.56 -6.09
CA SER A 269 14.35 -0.90 -7.52
C SER A 269 14.29 -2.41 -7.75
N TYR A 270 14.89 -3.21 -6.87
CA TYR A 270 14.79 -4.67 -6.90
C TYR A 270 13.36 -5.17 -6.73
N GLN A 271 12.63 -4.61 -5.75
CA GLN A 271 11.23 -4.96 -5.50
C GLN A 271 10.35 -4.62 -6.72
N ILE A 272 10.57 -3.46 -7.35
CA ILE A 272 9.87 -3.04 -8.58
C ILE A 272 10.13 -4.02 -9.73
N GLU A 273 11.39 -4.39 -9.99
CA GLU A 273 11.70 -5.32 -11.08
C GLU A 273 11.08 -6.70 -10.87
N ALA A 274 11.02 -7.19 -9.61
CA ALA A 274 10.30 -8.42 -9.30
C ALA A 274 8.77 -8.28 -9.49
N GLN A 275 8.18 -7.14 -9.10
CA GLN A 275 6.73 -6.90 -9.25
C GLN A 275 6.28 -6.95 -10.71
N LYS A 276 7.12 -6.47 -11.65
CA LYS A 276 6.84 -6.58 -13.10
C LYS A 276 6.59 -8.01 -13.56
N ILE A 277 7.17 -9.02 -12.91
CA ILE A 277 6.98 -10.44 -13.26
C ILE A 277 5.55 -10.90 -12.92
N GLU A 278 5.04 -10.52 -11.75
CA GLU A 278 3.67 -10.84 -11.32
C GLU A 278 2.65 -10.07 -12.16
N ASP A 279 2.89 -8.77 -12.39
CA ASP A 279 2.03 -7.86 -13.15
C ASP A 279 1.93 -8.23 -14.64
N ALA A 280 2.94 -8.91 -15.19
CA ALA A 280 2.89 -9.42 -16.56
C ALA A 280 1.90 -10.58 -16.73
N HIS A 281 1.49 -11.23 -15.63
CA HIS A 281 0.55 -12.35 -15.60
C HIS A 281 0.93 -13.54 -16.52
N GLU A 282 2.23 -13.68 -16.86
CA GLU A 282 2.72 -14.75 -17.73
C GLU A 282 2.59 -16.15 -17.10
N PHE A 283 2.56 -16.19 -15.77
CA PHE A 283 2.59 -17.42 -14.97
C PHE A 283 1.21 -17.81 -14.41
N GLU A 284 0.11 -17.41 -15.08
CA GLU A 284 -1.26 -17.61 -14.59
C GLU A 284 -2.05 -18.68 -15.38
N ARG A 285 -1.86 -19.95 -15.01
CA ARG A 285 -2.58 -21.11 -15.59
C ARG A 285 -3.60 -21.69 -14.62
N ASP A 286 -4.35 -22.70 -15.06
CA ASP A 286 -5.25 -23.42 -14.16
C ASP A 286 -4.48 -24.27 -13.16
N ASP A 287 -3.30 -24.78 -13.51
CA ASP A 287 -2.51 -25.66 -12.65
C ASP A 287 -1.26 -25.00 -12.07
N PHE A 288 -1.02 -23.72 -12.37
CA PHE A 288 0.18 -22.99 -11.98
C PHE A 288 -0.12 -21.51 -11.73
N THR A 289 0.44 -20.93 -10.68
CA THR A 289 0.39 -19.49 -10.39
C THR A 289 1.69 -19.03 -9.71
N PHE A 290 2.06 -17.78 -9.95
CA PHE A 290 3.16 -17.10 -9.27
C PHE A 290 2.59 -15.91 -8.50
N VAL A 291 2.90 -15.82 -7.20
CA VAL A 291 2.34 -14.81 -6.31
C VAL A 291 3.45 -14.17 -5.46
N ILE A 292 3.50 -12.85 -5.39
CA ILE A 292 4.39 -12.12 -4.50
C ILE A 292 3.73 -11.96 -3.13
N GLN A 293 4.52 -12.14 -2.07
CA GLN A 293 4.13 -11.95 -0.68
C GLN A 293 4.92 -10.75 -0.11
N PRO A 294 4.41 -9.52 -0.23
CA PRO A 294 5.21 -8.31 -0.02
C PRO A 294 5.34 -7.86 1.44
N TRP A 295 4.92 -8.68 2.42
CA TRP A 295 4.85 -8.33 3.84
C TRP A 295 6.16 -7.75 4.44
N PHE A 296 7.32 -7.93 3.81
CA PHE A 296 8.59 -7.39 4.32
C PHE A 296 9.08 -6.11 3.62
N GLN A 297 8.41 -5.63 2.56
CA GLN A 297 8.97 -4.63 1.64
C GLN A 297 9.08 -3.23 2.26
N ASN A 298 8.08 -2.79 3.02
CA ASN A 298 7.97 -1.42 3.55
C ASN A 298 8.23 -1.33 5.06
N VAL A 299 9.11 -2.19 5.58
CA VAL A 299 9.54 -2.10 6.98
C VAL A 299 10.60 -1.01 7.09
N ASP A 300 10.18 0.22 7.34
CA ASP A 300 11.06 1.40 7.41
C ASP A 300 11.48 1.77 8.85
N GLN A 301 10.80 1.20 9.85
CA GLN A 301 11.02 1.48 11.27
C GLN A 301 11.05 0.18 12.09
N LEU A 302 12.04 0.08 12.98
CA LEU A 302 12.09 -0.96 14.01
C LEU A 302 11.24 -0.50 15.19
N PRO A 303 10.33 -1.34 15.73
CA PRO A 303 9.48 -0.90 16.82
C PRO A 303 10.33 -0.45 18.02
N GLN A 304 9.97 0.69 18.59
CA GLN A 304 10.56 1.28 19.81
C GLN A 304 10.20 0.45 21.05
N VAL A 305 10.48 -0.85 21.03
CA VAL A 305 10.35 -1.66 22.24
C VAL A 305 11.64 -1.49 23.01
N LYS A 306 11.52 -0.72 24.11
CA LYS A 306 12.54 -0.51 25.15
C LYS A 306 13.52 -1.70 25.22
N ASN A 307 14.79 -1.41 24.93
CA ASN A 307 16.00 -2.21 25.09
C ASN A 307 15.80 -3.71 25.34
N GLU A 308 16.33 -4.53 24.41
CA GLU A 308 16.52 -6.00 24.42
C GLU A 308 15.53 -6.83 23.57
N SER A 309 14.25 -6.47 23.42
CA SER A 309 13.29 -7.38 22.74
C SER A 309 13.34 -7.41 21.21
N PHE A 310 13.85 -6.35 20.55
CA PHE A 310 13.94 -6.33 19.09
C PHE A 310 15.11 -7.18 18.56
N LEU A 311 16.26 -7.15 19.24
CA LEU A 311 17.40 -8.03 18.90
C LEU A 311 17.05 -9.51 19.09
N ASP A 312 15.96 -9.83 19.82
CA ASP A 312 15.47 -11.20 19.90
C ASP A 312 15.02 -11.77 18.55
N PHE A 313 14.60 -10.90 17.62
CA PHE A 313 14.21 -11.26 16.26
C PHE A 313 15.36 -11.87 15.44
N PHE A 314 16.57 -11.36 15.58
CA PHE A 314 17.74 -11.83 14.82
C PHE A 314 18.53 -12.90 15.55
N ALA A 315 19.29 -13.71 14.82
CA ALA A 315 20.35 -14.53 15.35
C ALA A 315 21.48 -13.64 15.93
N PRO A 316 22.51 -14.21 16.57
CA PRO A 316 23.57 -13.40 17.18
C PRO A 316 24.34 -12.48 16.20
N ASP A 317 24.30 -12.76 14.89
CA ASP A 317 24.89 -11.89 13.87
C ASP A 317 24.10 -10.62 13.59
N CYS A 318 22.83 -10.53 14.03
CA CYS A 318 21.92 -9.42 13.74
C CYS A 318 21.49 -9.31 12.28
N PHE A 319 21.75 -10.36 11.49
CA PHE A 319 21.43 -10.45 10.06
C PHE A 319 20.43 -11.58 9.81
N HIS A 320 20.77 -12.79 10.25
CA HIS A 320 19.91 -13.95 10.10
C HIS A 320 18.78 -13.91 11.11
N PHE A 321 17.65 -14.56 10.83
CA PHE A 321 16.55 -14.63 11.80
C PHE A 321 16.85 -15.63 12.90
N SER A 322 16.53 -15.30 14.14
CA SER A 322 16.47 -16.29 15.22
C SER A 322 15.27 -17.23 15.02
N GLN A 323 15.13 -18.24 15.87
CA GLN A 323 13.92 -19.05 15.93
C GLN A 323 12.65 -18.19 16.15
N LEU A 324 12.73 -17.11 16.95
CA LEU A 324 11.64 -16.16 17.11
C LEU A 324 11.39 -15.39 15.81
N GLY A 325 12.45 -14.88 15.16
CA GLY A 325 12.33 -14.18 13.88
C GLY A 325 11.68 -15.03 12.81
N HIS A 326 12.09 -16.30 12.69
CA HIS A 326 11.44 -17.28 11.81
C HIS A 326 9.96 -17.49 12.15
N SER A 327 9.59 -17.44 13.43
CA SER A 327 8.19 -17.57 13.86
C SER A 327 7.35 -16.36 13.44
N ILE A 328 7.88 -15.15 13.65
CA ILE A 328 7.22 -13.88 13.29
C ILE A 328 7.09 -13.76 11.77
N VAL A 329 8.15 -14.07 11.03
CA VAL A 329 8.13 -14.09 9.56
C VAL A 329 7.14 -15.14 9.04
N GLY A 330 7.10 -16.33 9.65
CA GLY A 330 6.14 -17.39 9.29
C GLY A 330 4.69 -16.97 9.51
N HIS A 331 4.41 -16.23 10.59
CA HIS A 331 3.10 -15.65 10.87
C HIS A 331 2.68 -14.64 9.80
N ASN A 332 3.54 -13.67 9.50
CA ASN A 332 3.24 -12.63 8.51
C ASN A 332 3.06 -13.24 7.11
N LEU A 333 3.92 -14.18 6.71
CA LEU A 333 3.78 -14.90 5.45
C LEU A 333 2.44 -15.64 5.35
N TRP A 334 2.03 -16.37 6.40
CA TRP A 334 0.76 -17.09 6.39
C TRP A 334 -0.43 -16.16 6.17
N ASN A 335 -0.49 -15.06 6.92
CA ASN A 335 -1.57 -14.09 6.82
C ASN A 335 -1.59 -13.44 5.43
N ASN A 336 -0.42 -13.13 4.88
CA ASN A 336 -0.28 -12.51 3.56
C ASN A 336 -0.73 -13.44 2.43
N MET A 337 -0.49 -14.76 2.53
CA MET A 337 -0.97 -15.76 1.56
C MET A 337 -2.51 -15.86 1.50
N LEU A 338 -3.22 -15.41 2.54
CA LEU A 338 -4.69 -15.42 2.63
C LEU A 338 -5.33 -14.07 2.25
N GLN A 339 -4.53 -13.02 2.02
CA GLN A 339 -4.97 -11.70 1.58
C GLN A 339 -5.07 -11.60 0.05
N PRO A 340 -6.12 -10.97 -0.50
CA PRO A 340 -6.27 -10.79 -1.93
C PRO A 340 -5.03 -10.14 -2.56
N VAL A 341 -4.58 -10.66 -3.71
CA VAL A 341 -3.56 -10.02 -4.55
C VAL A 341 -4.04 -8.62 -4.92
N GLY A 342 -3.18 -7.61 -4.73
CA GLY A 342 -3.54 -6.18 -4.81
C GLY A 342 -4.01 -5.55 -3.49
N SER A 343 -4.20 -6.34 -2.43
CA SER A 343 -4.52 -5.87 -1.07
C SER A 343 -3.72 -6.61 0.00
N LYS A 344 -2.57 -7.17 -0.39
CA LYS A 344 -1.62 -7.80 0.54
C LYS A 344 -0.93 -6.72 1.37
N ASP A 345 -0.70 -7.00 2.64
CA ASP A 345 0.12 -6.14 3.48
C ASP A 345 1.55 -6.08 2.96
N HIS A 346 2.15 -4.88 2.98
CA HIS A 346 3.53 -4.63 2.58
C HIS A 346 4.48 -4.41 3.78
N TRP A 347 3.98 -4.56 5.00
CA TRP A 347 4.73 -4.35 6.25
C TRP A 347 4.49 -5.53 7.20
N MET A 348 5.39 -5.71 8.17
CA MET A 348 5.30 -6.79 9.14
C MET A 348 5.26 -6.23 10.56
N ASP A 349 4.42 -6.81 11.42
CA ASP A 349 4.45 -6.48 12.84
C ASP A 349 5.62 -7.22 13.52
N LEU A 350 6.64 -6.46 13.92
CA LEU A 350 7.82 -6.96 14.63
C LEU A 350 7.60 -6.99 16.17
N GLY A 351 6.50 -6.40 16.67
CA GLY A 351 6.15 -6.31 18.09
C GLY A 351 5.19 -7.41 18.56
N ILE A 352 4.93 -8.43 17.74
CA ILE A 352 4.00 -9.51 18.06
C ILE A 352 4.47 -10.26 19.31
N THR A 353 3.69 -10.15 20.38
CA THR A 353 3.91 -10.90 21.62
C THR A 353 2.94 -12.06 21.81
N GLU A 354 1.87 -12.10 21.01
CA GLU A 354 0.86 -13.17 20.96
C GLU A 354 0.47 -13.41 19.50
N ALA A 355 0.36 -14.67 19.10
CA ALA A 355 0.08 -15.05 17.73
C ALA A 355 -1.37 -14.73 17.34
N HIS A 356 -1.55 -14.13 16.17
CA HIS A 356 -2.86 -13.88 15.55
C HIS A 356 -2.85 -14.37 14.11
N LEU A 357 -2.85 -15.69 13.93
CA LEU A 357 -2.94 -16.28 12.60
C LEU A 357 -4.36 -16.10 12.03
N SER A 358 -4.43 -15.67 10.78
CA SER A 358 -5.68 -15.50 10.04
C SER A 358 -6.21 -16.85 9.55
N CYS A 359 -7.52 -17.04 9.66
CA CYS A 359 -8.22 -18.12 8.97
C CYS A 359 -8.54 -17.73 7.51
N PRO A 360 -8.68 -18.70 6.58
CA PRO A 360 -9.19 -18.40 5.25
C PRO A 360 -10.54 -17.70 5.30
N ASP A 361 -10.77 -16.75 4.38
CA ASP A 361 -12.03 -16.02 4.28
C ASP A 361 -13.18 -16.99 3.95
N PRO A 362 -14.30 -17.00 4.69
CA PRO A 362 -15.44 -17.86 4.37
C PRO A 362 -16.04 -17.64 2.97
N THR A 363 -15.91 -16.43 2.42
CA THR A 363 -16.36 -16.08 1.08
C THR A 363 -15.35 -16.45 0.00
N CYS A 364 -14.10 -16.76 0.39
CA CYS A 364 -13.05 -17.23 -0.48
C CYS A 364 -12.03 -18.09 0.29
N PRO A 365 -12.35 -19.37 0.55
CA PRO A 365 -11.59 -20.21 1.48
C PRO A 365 -10.34 -20.83 0.84
N PHE A 366 -9.66 -20.07 -0.02
CA PHE A 366 -8.53 -20.52 -0.83
C PHE A 366 -7.27 -19.69 -0.54
N PHE A 367 -6.11 -20.22 -0.90
CA PHE A 367 -4.94 -19.37 -1.10
C PHE A 367 -5.25 -18.31 -2.14
N ARG A 368 -4.84 -17.07 -1.88
CA ARG A 368 -5.15 -15.95 -2.76
C ARG A 368 -4.16 -15.88 -3.91
N THR A 369 -4.71 -16.02 -5.11
CA THR A 369 -4.03 -15.92 -6.41
C THR A 369 -4.53 -14.67 -7.11
N TYR A 370 -3.90 -14.28 -8.23
CA TYR A 370 -4.38 -13.15 -9.02
C TYR A 370 -5.86 -13.33 -9.40
N LYS A 371 -6.25 -14.48 -9.97
CA LYS A 371 -7.62 -14.66 -10.49
C LYS A 371 -8.70 -14.73 -9.41
N ASN A 372 -8.47 -15.45 -8.29
CA ASN A 372 -9.49 -15.55 -7.23
C ASN A 372 -9.54 -14.32 -6.31
N SER A 373 -8.57 -13.41 -6.41
CA SER A 373 -8.62 -12.11 -5.75
C SER A 373 -9.53 -11.12 -6.47
N GLN A 374 -9.66 -11.26 -7.79
CA GLN A 374 -10.54 -10.43 -8.63
C GLN A 374 -12.01 -10.84 -8.51
N ASP A 375 -12.29 -12.13 -8.62
CA ASP A 375 -13.61 -12.69 -8.37
C ASP A 375 -13.47 -14.11 -7.84
N CYS A 376 -13.75 -14.31 -6.55
CA CYS A 376 -13.70 -15.63 -5.96
C CYS A 376 -14.98 -16.45 -6.19
N SER A 377 -16.09 -15.79 -6.51
CA SER A 377 -17.40 -16.45 -6.63
C SER A 377 -17.42 -17.48 -7.76
N GLN A 378 -16.67 -17.25 -8.84
CA GLN A 378 -16.49 -18.20 -9.95
C GLN A 378 -15.82 -19.52 -9.54
N TYR A 379 -15.06 -19.52 -8.44
CA TYR A 379 -14.30 -20.67 -7.96
C TYR A 379 -14.99 -21.40 -6.81
N MET A 380 -16.05 -20.82 -6.25
CA MET A 380 -16.91 -21.46 -5.28
C MET A 380 -17.69 -22.59 -5.97
N SER A 381 -17.65 -23.79 -5.39
CA SER A 381 -18.48 -24.89 -5.88
C SER A 381 -19.96 -24.61 -5.58
N PRO A 382 -20.89 -24.86 -6.52
CA PRO A 382 -22.32 -24.76 -6.23
C PRO A 382 -22.71 -25.94 -5.34
N GLU A 383 -22.62 -25.77 -4.02
CA GLU A 383 -23.38 -26.65 -3.14
C GLU A 383 -24.88 -26.40 -3.33
N PRO A 384 -25.71 -27.45 -3.37
CA PRO A 384 -27.15 -27.29 -3.43
C PRO A 384 -27.62 -26.76 -2.07
N ILE A 385 -27.68 -25.44 -1.94
CA ILE A 385 -28.35 -24.82 -0.81
C ILE A 385 -29.85 -25.07 -1.03
N THR A 386 -30.35 -26.17 -0.47
CA THR A 386 -31.78 -26.37 -0.30
C THR A 386 -32.31 -25.16 0.47
N ALA A 387 -33.16 -24.38 -0.21
CA ALA A 387 -33.92 -23.29 0.35
C ALA A 387 -34.82 -23.80 1.50
N SER A 388 -34.27 -23.88 2.71
CA SER A 388 -35.04 -24.23 3.91
C SER A 388 -34.44 -23.75 5.23
N VAL A 389 -33.27 -23.08 5.24
CA VAL A 389 -32.66 -22.60 6.50
C VAL A 389 -32.39 -21.08 6.50
N ILE A 390 -32.52 -20.40 5.37
CA ILE A 390 -32.18 -18.98 5.24
C ILE A 390 -33.24 -18.03 5.83
N MET A 391 -34.43 -18.50 6.22
CA MET A 391 -35.50 -17.60 6.68
C MET A 391 -35.87 -17.71 8.16
N LYS A 392 -35.06 -18.41 8.99
CA LYS A 392 -35.30 -18.50 10.44
C LYS A 392 -34.11 -18.12 11.32
N SER A 393 -32.89 -18.07 10.78
CA SER A 393 -31.72 -17.59 11.52
C SER A 393 -31.53 -16.06 11.47
N PHE A 394 -32.21 -15.37 10.55
CA PHE A 394 -32.18 -13.91 10.43
C PHE A 394 -33.03 -13.16 11.48
N LEU A 395 -33.91 -13.85 12.22
CA LEU A 395 -34.81 -13.21 13.19
C LEU A 395 -34.44 -13.43 14.66
N LEU A 396 -33.52 -14.35 14.95
CA LEU A 396 -33.10 -14.68 16.33
C LEU A 396 -31.66 -14.28 16.65
N LEU A 397 -30.80 -14.04 15.66
CA LEU A 397 -29.49 -13.39 15.87
C LEU A 397 -29.56 -11.85 15.82
N ALA A 398 -30.68 -11.28 15.38
CA ALA A 398 -30.94 -9.84 15.37
C ALA A 398 -31.37 -9.27 16.74
N LEU A 399 -31.49 -10.11 17.78
CA LEU A 399 -31.93 -9.70 19.13
C LEU A 399 -30.97 -10.10 20.26
N ALA A 400 -29.77 -10.61 19.96
CA ALA A 400 -28.78 -11.01 20.97
C ALA A 400 -27.32 -10.58 20.67
N LEU A 401 -27.13 -9.64 19.74
CA LEU A 401 -25.85 -8.92 19.53
C LEU A 401 -26.06 -7.41 19.34
N THR A 402 -27.08 -6.83 19.99
CA THR A 402 -27.16 -5.39 20.17
C THR A 402 -26.51 -5.01 21.50
N GLN A 403 -25.20 -4.75 21.47
CA GLN A 403 -24.48 -3.70 22.22
C GLN A 403 -22.96 -3.95 22.25
N THR A 404 -22.35 -4.02 21.08
CA THR A 404 -21.10 -3.29 20.86
C THR A 404 -21.36 -2.44 19.64
N ALA A 405 -21.59 -1.14 19.83
CA ALA A 405 -21.80 -0.21 18.74
C ALA A 405 -20.58 -0.26 17.81
N LEU A 406 -20.73 -0.85 16.62
CA LEU A 406 -19.96 -0.40 15.46
C LEU A 406 -20.40 1.05 15.28
N ALA A 407 -19.61 1.99 15.78
CA ALA A 407 -19.90 3.40 15.57
C ALA A 407 -19.78 3.66 14.07
N ASP A 408 -20.90 3.91 13.39
CA ASP A 408 -20.88 4.48 12.04
C ASP A 408 -20.00 5.74 12.09
N LEU A 409 -18.90 5.73 11.34
CA LEU A 409 -18.02 6.90 11.25
C LEU A 409 -18.85 8.10 10.78
N LYS A 410 -18.74 9.21 11.52
CA LYS A 410 -19.39 10.47 11.17
C LYS A 410 -19.13 10.78 9.69
N THR A 411 -20.18 11.15 8.97
CA THR A 411 -20.13 11.51 7.56
C THR A 411 -21.07 12.70 7.31
N LEU A 412 -20.99 13.27 6.12
CA LEU A 412 -21.91 14.30 5.64
C LEU A 412 -22.33 13.93 4.22
N GLY A 413 -23.61 13.59 4.05
CA GLY A 413 -24.23 13.38 2.74
C GLY A 413 -25.19 14.53 2.39
N ALA A 414 -25.57 14.66 1.12
CA ALA A 414 -26.50 15.68 0.62
C ALA A 414 -27.77 15.03 0.01
N PRO A 415 -28.62 14.40 0.84
CA PRO A 415 -29.82 13.71 0.37
C PRO A 415 -30.76 14.63 -0.39
N GLY A 416 -31.18 14.18 -1.58
CA GLY A 416 -32.13 14.93 -2.41
C GLY A 416 -31.54 16.16 -3.12
N PHE A 417 -30.21 16.29 -3.16
CA PHE A 417 -29.57 17.34 -3.95
C PHE A 417 -29.97 17.25 -5.43
N THR A 418 -30.55 18.34 -5.94
CA THR A 418 -30.93 18.51 -7.33
C THR A 418 -30.84 20.00 -7.68
N CYS A 419 -30.67 20.29 -8.97
CA CYS A 419 -30.59 21.62 -9.53
C CYS A 419 -31.65 21.81 -10.62
N ASP A 420 -31.73 23.01 -11.18
CA ASP A 420 -32.52 23.21 -12.40
C ASP A 420 -32.08 22.20 -13.48
N PRO A 421 -33.01 21.43 -14.09
CA PRO A 421 -32.66 20.44 -15.10
C PRO A 421 -31.79 20.99 -16.24
N LYS A 422 -31.93 22.28 -16.58
CA LYS A 422 -31.14 22.94 -17.64
C LYS A 422 -29.63 23.01 -17.37
N VAL A 423 -29.23 22.96 -16.10
CA VAL A 423 -27.80 22.97 -15.72
C VAL A 423 -27.26 21.57 -15.41
N MET A 424 -28.15 20.56 -15.39
CA MET A 424 -27.80 19.16 -15.10
C MET A 424 -27.60 18.30 -16.34
N VAL A 425 -27.96 18.79 -17.52
CA VAL A 425 -27.86 18.05 -18.79
C VAL A 425 -26.61 18.43 -19.59
N PRO A 426 -26.08 17.53 -20.44
CA PRO A 426 -24.94 17.83 -21.28
C PRO A 426 -25.29 18.84 -22.38
N SER A 427 -24.25 19.37 -23.02
CA SER A 427 -24.35 20.22 -24.19
C SER A 427 -24.99 19.45 -25.36
N ALA A 428 -25.73 20.15 -26.23
CA ALA A 428 -26.38 19.52 -27.39
C ALA A 428 -25.37 18.81 -28.31
N HIS A 429 -24.13 19.35 -28.36
CA HIS A 429 -22.99 18.75 -29.02
C HIS A 429 -21.80 18.78 -28.08
N VAL A 430 -20.94 17.75 -28.15
CA VAL A 430 -19.72 17.68 -27.34
C VAL A 430 -18.86 18.92 -27.64
N PRO A 431 -18.59 19.79 -26.65
CA PRO A 431 -17.89 21.03 -26.89
C PRO A 431 -16.43 20.76 -27.27
N THR A 432 -15.89 21.57 -28.17
CA THR A 432 -14.46 21.57 -28.51
C THR A 432 -13.70 22.64 -27.75
N ASN A 433 -14.41 23.62 -27.17
CA ASN A 433 -13.84 24.69 -26.38
C ASN A 433 -14.17 24.51 -24.89
N VAL A 434 -13.15 24.57 -24.04
CA VAL A 434 -13.21 24.37 -22.59
C VAL A 434 -14.17 25.34 -21.89
N ASN A 435 -14.34 26.53 -22.47
CA ASN A 435 -15.22 27.57 -21.95
C ASN A 435 -16.72 27.27 -22.17
N GLN A 436 -17.04 26.23 -22.94
CA GLN A 436 -18.40 25.77 -23.27
C GLN A 436 -18.76 24.46 -22.57
N VAL A 437 -17.86 23.90 -21.76
CA VAL A 437 -18.04 22.60 -21.10
C VAL A 437 -19.07 22.74 -19.99
N ARG A 438 -20.16 21.97 -20.04
CA ARG A 438 -21.09 21.79 -18.92
C ARG A 438 -20.60 20.68 -18.01
N PHE A 439 -21.04 20.66 -16.75
CA PHE A 439 -20.65 19.61 -15.80
C PHE A 439 -20.98 18.19 -16.31
N ALA A 440 -22.12 18.03 -16.99
CA ALA A 440 -22.53 16.75 -17.57
C ALA A 440 -21.73 16.34 -18.83
N ASP A 441 -20.94 17.24 -19.44
CA ASP A 441 -20.07 16.91 -20.57
C ASP A 441 -18.78 16.19 -20.12
N ILE A 442 -18.41 16.32 -18.83
CA ILE A 442 -17.24 15.66 -18.25
C ILE A 442 -17.52 14.17 -18.09
N LYS A 443 -16.62 13.34 -18.60
CA LYS A 443 -16.73 11.88 -18.56
C LYS A 443 -15.69 11.20 -17.70
N VAL A 444 -14.56 11.87 -17.44
CA VAL A 444 -13.45 11.30 -16.67
C VAL A 444 -13.09 12.26 -15.55
N ILE A 445 -12.94 11.73 -14.33
CA ILE A 445 -12.41 12.46 -13.19
C ILE A 445 -11.18 11.75 -12.65
N GLY A 446 -10.15 12.51 -12.26
CA GLY A 446 -8.94 11.99 -11.65
C GLY A 446 -8.37 12.98 -10.63
N ALA A 447 -7.33 12.57 -9.90
CA ALA A 447 -6.61 13.44 -8.98
C ALA A 447 -5.13 13.08 -8.87
N ILE A 448 -4.29 14.08 -8.57
CA ILE A 448 -2.88 13.91 -8.16
C ILE A 448 -2.59 14.75 -6.91
N GLY A 449 -1.62 14.35 -6.11
CA GLY A 449 -1.30 15.00 -4.83
C GLY A 449 -0.60 14.09 -3.82
N ASP A 450 -0.82 14.37 -2.54
CA ASP A 450 -0.21 13.66 -1.40
C ASP A 450 -1.16 12.69 -0.68
N SER A 451 -0.93 12.46 0.62
CA SER A 451 -1.73 11.63 1.51
C SER A 451 -3.14 12.18 1.77
N LEU A 452 -3.37 13.50 1.74
CA LEU A 452 -4.73 14.07 1.80
C LEU A 452 -5.50 13.76 0.51
N THR A 453 -4.78 13.67 -0.62
CA THR A 453 -5.35 13.23 -1.90
C THR A 453 -5.72 11.74 -1.87
N ALA A 454 -4.88 10.91 -1.24
CA ALA A 454 -5.10 9.47 -1.05
C ALA A 454 -6.09 9.12 0.08
N ALA A 455 -6.52 10.11 0.87
CA ALA A 455 -7.42 9.96 2.02
C ALA A 455 -6.88 9.01 3.10
N ASN A 456 -5.60 9.20 3.46
CA ASN A 456 -4.98 8.49 4.57
C ASN A 456 -5.79 8.61 5.86
N GLY A 457 -6.04 7.48 6.52
CA GLY A 457 -6.76 7.43 7.80
C GLY A 457 -8.24 7.84 7.77
N ALA A 458 -8.82 8.18 6.61
CA ALA A 458 -10.18 8.73 6.56
C ALA A 458 -11.25 7.76 7.12
N GLY A 459 -11.06 6.46 6.92
CA GLY A 459 -11.93 5.41 7.45
C GLY A 459 -11.45 4.79 8.76
N ALA A 460 -10.42 5.34 9.41
CA ALA A 460 -9.89 4.81 10.65
C ALA A 460 -10.86 5.07 11.83
N ALA A 461 -10.95 4.11 12.75
CA ALA A 461 -11.69 4.29 13.99
C ALA A 461 -11.01 5.36 14.86
N PRO A 462 -11.76 6.10 15.70
CA PRO A 462 -11.17 7.03 16.66
C PRO A 462 -10.09 6.33 17.50
N HIS A 463 -8.92 6.97 17.62
CA HIS A 463 -7.74 6.47 18.34
C HIS A 463 -6.97 5.31 17.68
N ASP A 464 -7.34 4.87 16.48
CA ASP A 464 -6.57 3.91 15.69
C ASP A 464 -5.53 4.62 14.81
N ALA A 465 -4.44 5.05 15.44
CA ALA A 465 -3.36 5.75 14.77
C ALA A 465 -2.62 4.90 13.73
N ILE A 466 -2.63 3.56 13.88
CA ILE A 466 -1.95 2.66 12.95
C ILE A 466 -2.72 2.63 11.62
N ALA A 467 -4.05 2.70 11.67
CA ALA A 467 -4.89 2.77 10.48
C ALA A 467 -4.75 4.07 9.65
N VAL A 468 -3.97 5.06 10.10
CA VAL A 468 -3.65 6.28 9.34
C VAL A 468 -2.80 5.99 8.10
N ILE A 469 -1.98 4.93 8.12
CA ILE A 469 -1.18 4.53 6.95
C ILE A 469 -2.05 3.99 5.80
N LEU A 470 -3.29 3.57 6.11
CA LEU A 470 -4.23 3.04 5.13
C LEU A 470 -4.83 4.18 4.29
N GLN A 471 -4.90 3.98 2.98
CA GLN A 471 -5.28 4.98 1.99
C GLN A 471 -6.73 4.76 1.55
N TYR A 472 -7.69 5.42 2.20
CA TYR A 472 -9.13 5.23 1.96
C TYR A 472 -9.62 6.03 0.74
N ARG A 473 -9.01 5.79 -0.42
CA ARG A 473 -9.19 6.58 -1.65
C ARG A 473 -10.66 6.76 -2.05
N GLY A 474 -11.51 5.78 -1.77
CA GLY A 474 -12.96 5.82 -1.98
C GLY A 474 -13.69 6.92 -1.19
N LEU A 475 -13.09 7.45 -0.13
CA LEU A 475 -13.61 8.52 0.72
C LEU A 475 -13.03 9.91 0.37
N SER A 476 -12.06 9.97 -0.53
CA SER A 476 -11.31 11.20 -0.85
C SER A 476 -12.21 12.32 -1.38
N PHE A 477 -11.99 13.53 -0.88
CA PHE A 477 -12.88 14.68 -1.12
C PHE A 477 -13.00 15.06 -2.61
N HIS A 478 -11.93 14.85 -3.38
CA HIS A 478 -11.87 15.22 -4.81
C HIS A 478 -11.91 14.03 -5.77
N ALA A 479 -11.82 12.80 -5.29
CA ALA A 479 -11.62 11.63 -6.15
C ALA A 479 -12.32 10.34 -5.67
N GLY A 480 -12.87 10.30 -4.46
CA GLY A 480 -13.60 9.15 -3.95
C GLY A 480 -15.04 9.09 -4.47
N GLY A 481 -15.51 7.91 -4.85
CA GLY A 481 -16.88 7.69 -5.35
C GLY A 481 -17.51 6.39 -4.87
N GLN A 482 -17.04 5.84 -3.74
CA GLN A 482 -17.41 4.52 -3.23
C GLN A 482 -18.90 4.37 -2.87
N VAL A 483 -19.52 5.44 -2.38
CA VAL A 483 -20.95 5.48 -1.98
C VAL A 483 -21.68 6.58 -2.74
N ASP A 484 -22.98 6.74 -2.52
CA ASP A 484 -23.77 7.80 -3.16
C ASP A 484 -23.69 9.15 -2.43
N LEU A 485 -24.06 10.22 -3.15
CA LEU A 485 -24.06 11.59 -2.63
C LEU A 485 -24.88 11.75 -1.36
N ASP A 486 -25.95 10.97 -1.23
CA ASP A 486 -26.87 11.04 -0.10
C ASP A 486 -26.21 10.53 1.20
N GLU A 487 -25.15 9.72 1.09
CA GLU A 487 -24.37 9.19 2.21
C GLU A 487 -23.07 9.96 2.44
N GLN A 488 -22.39 10.36 1.37
CA GLN A 488 -21.12 11.08 1.46
C GLN A 488 -20.93 12.06 0.31
N ILE A 489 -20.65 13.31 0.67
CA ILE A 489 -20.27 14.35 -0.26
C ILE A 489 -18.81 14.14 -0.68
N THR A 490 -18.59 13.94 -1.97
CA THR A 490 -17.29 14.03 -2.65
C THR A 490 -17.53 14.68 -4.01
N VAL A 491 -16.50 15.26 -4.64
CA VAL A 491 -16.65 15.83 -5.99
C VAL A 491 -17.19 14.78 -6.99
N PRO A 492 -16.66 13.55 -7.06
CA PRO A 492 -17.25 12.52 -7.92
C PRO A 492 -18.70 12.19 -7.60
N ASN A 493 -19.09 12.11 -6.32
CA ASN A 493 -20.47 11.81 -5.94
C ASN A 493 -21.45 12.91 -6.37
N ILE A 494 -21.02 14.16 -6.34
CA ILE A 494 -21.80 15.27 -6.89
C ILE A 494 -21.86 15.15 -8.42
N MET A 495 -20.73 14.91 -9.08
CA MET A 495 -20.66 14.77 -10.55
C MET A 495 -21.53 13.62 -11.07
N LYS A 496 -21.70 12.52 -10.32
CA LYS A 496 -22.65 11.43 -10.65
C LYS A 496 -24.10 11.92 -10.81
N ARG A 497 -24.50 13.05 -10.20
CA ARG A 497 -25.82 13.66 -10.40
C ARG A 497 -25.96 14.36 -11.77
N PHE A 498 -24.86 14.82 -12.35
CA PHE A 498 -24.81 15.46 -13.67
C PHE A 498 -24.55 14.43 -14.78
N ASN A 499 -23.64 13.49 -14.53
CA ASN A 499 -23.31 12.40 -15.43
C ASN A 499 -23.13 11.09 -14.63
N PRO A 500 -24.17 10.23 -14.56
CA PRO A 500 -24.08 8.94 -13.86
C PRO A 500 -23.02 7.98 -14.43
N SER A 501 -22.59 8.19 -15.68
CA SER A 501 -21.60 7.37 -16.38
C SER A 501 -20.17 7.92 -16.28
N ILE A 502 -19.94 8.93 -15.42
CA ILE A 502 -18.58 9.45 -15.19
C ILE A 502 -17.68 8.31 -14.67
N GLN A 503 -16.43 8.28 -15.12
CA GLN A 503 -15.44 7.25 -14.78
C GLN A 503 -14.22 7.84 -14.08
N GLY A 504 -13.40 6.98 -13.49
CA GLY A 504 -12.08 7.34 -12.95
C GLY A 504 -12.03 7.66 -11.45
N TYR A 505 -13.18 7.80 -10.79
CA TYR A 505 -13.23 7.95 -9.34
C TYR A 505 -12.78 6.68 -8.61
N ALA A 506 -12.09 6.85 -7.49
CA ALA A 506 -11.61 5.77 -6.66
C ALA A 506 -12.73 5.15 -5.81
N VAL A 507 -12.55 3.88 -5.44
CA VAL A 507 -13.44 3.11 -4.56
C VAL A 507 -12.60 2.34 -3.54
N GLY A 508 -13.05 2.22 -2.29
CA GLY A 508 -12.37 1.40 -1.28
C GLY A 508 -11.04 1.98 -0.76
N THR A 509 -10.17 1.07 -0.29
CA THR A 509 -8.91 1.36 0.41
C THR A 509 -7.75 0.65 -0.29
N GLY A 510 -6.64 1.34 -0.56
CA GLY A 510 -5.47 0.76 -1.23
C GLY A 510 -4.55 1.78 -1.90
N SER A 511 -3.39 1.33 -2.36
CA SER A 511 -2.33 2.17 -2.97
C SER A 511 -2.68 2.64 -4.39
N GLU A 512 -2.01 3.68 -4.88
CA GLU A 512 -2.27 4.34 -6.18
C GLU A 512 -2.06 3.43 -7.39
N ASN A 513 -1.30 2.35 -7.23
CA ASN A 513 -1.03 1.34 -8.26
C ASN A 513 -2.11 0.26 -8.34
N VAL A 514 -3.04 0.18 -7.40
CA VAL A 514 -4.16 -0.79 -7.41
C VAL A 514 -5.33 -0.21 -8.20
N TRP A 515 -5.44 -0.55 -9.49
CA TRP A 515 -6.44 0.05 -10.39
C TRP A 515 -7.88 -0.10 -9.89
N GLU A 516 -8.25 -1.28 -9.39
CA GLU A 516 -9.61 -1.62 -8.96
C GLU A 516 -10.13 -0.66 -7.88
N VAL A 517 -9.21 -0.20 -7.03
CA VAL A 517 -9.45 0.71 -5.91
C VAL A 517 -9.14 2.15 -6.30
N ALA A 518 -7.89 2.44 -6.66
CA ALA A 518 -7.40 3.81 -6.83
C ALA A 518 -7.91 4.47 -8.10
N ARG A 519 -8.18 3.69 -9.16
CA ARG A 519 -8.59 4.19 -10.49
C ARG A 519 -7.68 5.34 -10.93
N LEU A 520 -8.21 6.56 -11.05
CA LEU A 520 -7.47 7.76 -11.45
C LEU A 520 -7.11 8.69 -10.28
N ASN A 521 -7.24 8.21 -9.03
CA ASN A 521 -6.65 8.87 -7.86
C ASN A 521 -5.18 8.46 -7.73
N GLY A 522 -4.28 9.30 -8.25
CA GLY A 522 -2.83 9.13 -8.23
C GLY A 522 -2.11 9.80 -7.07
N GLY A 523 -2.80 10.22 -5.99
CA GLY A 523 -2.12 10.81 -4.82
C GLY A 523 -1.18 9.82 -4.16
N VAL A 524 0.00 10.26 -3.73
CA VAL A 524 1.05 9.41 -3.13
C VAL A 524 1.39 9.96 -1.74
N PRO A 525 1.22 9.19 -0.65
CA PRO A 525 1.58 9.64 0.69
C PRO A 525 3.04 10.09 0.79
N GLY A 526 3.28 11.20 1.50
CA GLY A 526 4.62 11.80 1.63
C GLY A 526 5.12 12.58 0.41
N ALA A 527 4.37 12.61 -0.70
CA ALA A 527 4.79 13.36 -1.90
C ALA A 527 4.86 14.87 -1.66
N GLU A 528 5.83 15.51 -2.31
CA GLU A 528 6.02 16.95 -2.36
C GLU A 528 5.68 17.48 -3.77
N SER A 529 5.71 18.80 -3.95
CA SER A 529 5.43 19.41 -5.26
C SER A 529 6.33 18.88 -6.39
N GLY A 530 7.58 18.50 -6.08
CA GLY A 530 8.53 17.94 -7.04
C GLY A 530 8.06 16.63 -7.70
N ASP A 531 7.23 15.85 -7.01
CA ASP A 531 6.75 14.54 -7.48
C ASP A 531 5.57 14.65 -8.46
N LEU A 532 4.89 15.79 -8.49
CA LEU A 532 3.66 16.00 -9.28
C LEU A 532 3.85 15.73 -10.77
N LYS A 533 5.04 16.01 -11.31
CA LYS A 533 5.32 15.76 -12.72
C LYS A 533 5.25 14.25 -13.03
N GLY A 534 5.85 13.42 -12.19
CA GLY A 534 5.79 11.96 -12.31
C GLY A 534 4.37 11.43 -12.15
N GLN A 535 3.62 11.96 -11.17
CA GLN A 535 2.21 11.62 -10.99
C GLN A 535 1.36 11.98 -12.22
N ALA A 536 1.60 13.15 -12.84
CA ALA A 536 0.90 13.57 -14.06
C ALA A 536 1.19 12.62 -15.24
N GLU A 537 2.44 12.19 -15.42
CA GLU A 537 2.83 11.24 -16.47
C GLU A 537 2.23 9.84 -16.25
N SER A 538 2.21 9.39 -14.99
CA SER A 538 1.55 8.15 -14.58
C SER A 538 0.05 8.19 -14.86
N LEU A 539 -0.62 9.29 -14.50
CA LEU A 539 -2.06 9.47 -14.74
C LEU A 539 -2.41 9.45 -16.23
N ILE A 540 -1.64 10.14 -17.07
CA ILE A 540 -1.84 10.13 -18.53
C ILE A 540 -1.68 8.71 -19.08
N THR A 541 -0.65 7.98 -18.63
CA THR A 541 -0.38 6.61 -19.08
C THR A 541 -1.55 5.70 -18.74
N LYS A 542 -2.09 5.80 -17.51
CA LYS A 542 -3.28 5.04 -17.09
C LYS A 542 -4.47 5.34 -17.99
N MET A 543 -4.77 6.61 -18.26
CA MET A 543 -5.92 6.97 -19.10
C MET A 543 -5.75 6.52 -20.55
N LYS A 544 -4.54 6.58 -21.12
CA LYS A 544 -4.28 6.12 -22.50
C LYS A 544 -4.44 4.61 -22.67
N ASN A 545 -4.14 3.86 -21.62
CA ASN A 545 -4.16 2.40 -21.66
C ASN A 545 -5.52 1.82 -21.23
N HIS A 546 -6.45 2.64 -20.70
CA HIS A 546 -7.74 2.15 -20.25
C HIS A 546 -8.74 2.08 -21.42
N PRO A 547 -9.36 0.92 -21.69
CA PRO A 547 -10.20 0.72 -22.88
C PRO A 547 -11.49 1.56 -22.88
N ASP A 548 -12.02 1.90 -21.69
CA ASP A 548 -13.29 2.63 -21.55
C ASP A 548 -13.14 4.16 -21.56
N ILE A 549 -11.91 4.67 -21.69
CA ILE A 549 -11.62 6.11 -21.74
C ILE A 549 -11.27 6.48 -23.18
N ASP A 550 -12.09 7.29 -23.83
CA ASP A 550 -11.69 7.92 -25.09
C ASP A 550 -10.74 9.08 -24.76
N PHE A 551 -9.45 8.73 -24.64
CA PHE A 551 -8.41 9.67 -24.23
C PHE A 551 -8.37 10.93 -25.09
N GLN A 552 -8.75 10.86 -26.37
CA GLN A 552 -8.69 12.01 -27.27
C GLN A 552 -9.95 12.88 -27.16
N ASN A 553 -11.13 12.28 -26.99
CA ASN A 553 -12.40 12.99 -27.13
C ASN A 553 -13.14 13.23 -25.81
N ASP A 554 -12.85 12.50 -24.74
CA ASP A 554 -13.55 12.69 -23.48
C ASP A 554 -13.04 13.92 -22.73
N TRP A 555 -13.96 14.73 -22.18
CA TRP A 555 -13.61 15.81 -21.27
C TRP A 555 -13.20 15.26 -19.91
N LYS A 556 -12.06 15.73 -19.42
CA LYS A 556 -11.41 15.27 -18.18
C LYS A 556 -11.37 16.40 -17.15
N LEU A 557 -11.78 16.10 -15.93
CA LEU A 557 -11.57 16.97 -14.76
C LEU A 557 -10.48 16.37 -13.88
N ILE A 558 -9.35 17.06 -13.74
CA ILE A 558 -8.23 16.61 -12.93
C ILE A 558 -8.12 17.50 -11.70
N ASN A 559 -8.31 16.91 -10.52
CA ASN A 559 -8.11 17.59 -9.26
C ASN A 559 -6.63 17.54 -8.83
N LEU A 560 -6.13 18.63 -8.26
CA LEU A 560 -4.75 18.71 -7.79
C LEU A 560 -4.72 19.33 -6.39
N PHE A 561 -4.08 18.66 -5.45
CA PHE A 561 -3.85 19.20 -4.10
C PHE A 561 -2.55 18.70 -3.48
N ILE A 562 -1.67 19.62 -3.11
CA ILE A 562 -0.28 19.35 -2.71
C ILE A 562 0.28 20.56 -1.94
N GLY A 563 1.32 20.34 -1.15
CA GLY A 563 2.11 21.39 -0.50
C GLY A 563 2.27 21.25 1.00
N GLY A 564 1.54 20.32 1.64
CA GLY A 564 1.67 20.07 3.08
C GLY A 564 3.08 19.62 3.45
N ASN A 565 3.59 18.61 2.74
CA ASN A 565 4.94 18.08 2.95
C ASN A 565 6.03 19.12 2.63
N ASP A 566 5.87 19.91 1.55
CA ASP A 566 6.78 21.00 1.22
C ASP A 566 6.91 22.03 2.36
N ILE A 567 5.79 22.39 3.01
CA ILE A 567 5.79 23.29 4.18
C ILE A 567 6.44 22.62 5.40
N CYS A 568 6.19 21.33 5.61
CA CYS A 568 6.78 20.54 6.68
C CYS A 568 8.31 20.38 6.56
N ALA A 569 8.88 20.53 5.36
CA ALA A 569 10.31 20.53 5.11
C ALA A 569 10.94 21.95 5.01
N TYR A 570 10.12 22.99 4.82
CA TYR A 570 10.58 24.36 4.54
C TYR A 570 11.62 24.92 5.52
N CYS A 571 11.38 24.77 6.83
CA CYS A 571 12.28 25.24 7.89
C CYS A 571 13.65 24.54 7.88
N GLN A 572 13.79 23.39 7.23
CA GLN A 572 15.04 22.65 7.11
C GLN A 572 15.91 23.09 5.93
N ASP A 573 15.36 23.87 4.98
CA ASP A 573 16.12 24.36 3.83
C ASP A 573 17.35 25.17 4.26
N LYS A 574 18.52 24.82 3.72
CA LYS A 574 19.77 25.57 3.96
C LYS A 574 19.73 26.95 3.29
N ILE A 575 18.99 27.08 2.20
CA ILE A 575 18.85 28.31 1.41
C ILE A 575 17.44 28.87 1.65
N LYS A 576 17.35 30.04 2.32
CA LYS A 576 16.08 30.68 2.70
C LYS A 576 15.62 31.80 1.74
N ASN A 577 15.97 31.70 0.46
CA ASN A 577 15.57 32.67 -0.56
C ASN A 577 14.84 31.95 -1.70
N SER A 578 14.56 32.66 -2.80
CA SER A 578 13.82 32.11 -3.94
C SER A 578 14.46 30.86 -4.59
N SER A 579 15.73 30.59 -4.32
CA SER A 579 16.45 29.40 -4.81
C SER A 579 16.40 28.20 -3.86
N GLY A 580 15.69 28.30 -2.72
CA GLY A 580 15.45 27.15 -1.82
C GLY A 580 14.57 26.08 -2.46
N THR A 581 14.76 24.83 -2.09
CA THR A 581 14.02 23.68 -2.63
C THR A 581 12.52 23.79 -2.39
N HIS A 582 12.13 24.32 -1.23
CA HIS A 582 10.74 24.52 -0.83
C HIS A 582 10.31 25.99 -0.95
N SER A 583 11.03 26.83 -1.70
CA SER A 583 10.63 28.23 -1.90
C SER A 583 9.26 28.32 -2.62
N PRO A 584 8.47 29.38 -2.40
CA PRO A 584 7.24 29.60 -3.15
C PRO A 584 7.47 29.65 -4.67
N GLU A 585 8.63 30.09 -5.13
CA GLU A 585 8.98 30.07 -6.55
C GLU A 585 9.19 28.64 -7.06
N HIS A 586 9.93 27.81 -6.33
CA HIS A 586 10.20 26.42 -6.72
C HIS A 586 8.92 25.57 -6.66
N PHE A 587 8.11 25.75 -5.62
CA PHE A 587 6.77 25.14 -5.49
C PHE A 587 5.88 25.45 -6.71
N ARG A 588 5.80 26.73 -7.11
CA ARG A 588 5.08 27.15 -8.32
C ARG A 588 5.62 26.47 -9.57
N ASP A 589 6.93 26.42 -9.72
CA ASP A 589 7.57 25.92 -10.94
C ASP A 589 7.37 24.40 -11.07
N ASN A 590 7.36 23.67 -9.95
CA ASN A 590 6.98 22.25 -9.90
C ASN A 590 5.52 22.01 -10.33
N ILE A 591 4.58 22.78 -9.77
CA ILE A 591 3.17 22.74 -10.20
C ILE A 591 3.04 23.06 -11.68
N LYS A 592 3.71 24.13 -12.13
CA LYS A 592 3.74 24.52 -13.54
C LYS A 592 4.26 23.39 -14.42
N ALA A 593 5.31 22.68 -14.01
CA ALA A 593 5.85 21.55 -14.76
C ALA A 593 4.84 20.41 -14.90
N ALA A 594 4.12 20.05 -13.83
CA ALA A 594 3.09 19.01 -13.88
C ALA A 594 1.88 19.42 -14.74
N VAL A 595 1.38 20.64 -14.58
CA VAL A 595 0.26 21.15 -15.39
C VAL A 595 0.65 21.29 -16.87
N GLN A 596 1.90 21.65 -17.15
CA GLN A 596 2.44 21.67 -18.52
C GLN A 596 2.42 20.28 -19.16
N VAL A 597 2.75 19.22 -18.41
CA VAL A 597 2.64 17.84 -18.90
C VAL A 597 1.21 17.52 -19.32
N PHE A 598 0.20 17.89 -18.53
CA PHE A 598 -1.20 17.71 -18.92
C PHE A 598 -1.55 18.52 -20.17
N LYS A 599 -1.18 19.80 -20.21
CA LYS A 599 -1.46 20.67 -21.36
C LYS A 599 -0.86 20.13 -22.66
N ASP A 600 0.35 19.59 -22.60
CA ASP A 600 1.06 19.12 -23.79
C ASP A 600 0.57 17.75 -24.28
N LYS A 601 0.12 16.88 -23.37
CA LYS A 601 -0.10 15.45 -23.66
C LYS A 601 -1.55 14.99 -23.51
N MET A 602 -2.46 15.82 -22.98
CA MET A 602 -3.82 15.42 -22.61
C MET A 602 -4.88 16.44 -23.07
N PRO A 603 -5.53 16.21 -24.22
CA PRO A 603 -6.53 17.12 -24.76
C PRO A 603 -7.81 17.11 -23.91
N ARG A 604 -8.59 18.18 -24.04
CA ARG A 604 -9.91 18.35 -23.39
C ARG A 604 -9.85 18.19 -21.87
N THR A 605 -9.07 19.05 -21.23
CA THR A 605 -8.75 18.93 -19.80
C THR A 605 -9.05 20.21 -19.03
N ILE A 606 -9.73 20.07 -17.90
CA ILE A 606 -9.87 21.11 -16.88
C ILE A 606 -9.07 20.67 -15.67
N VAL A 607 -8.05 21.42 -15.28
CA VAL A 607 -7.33 21.18 -14.02
C VAL A 607 -7.93 22.07 -12.93
N SER A 608 -8.50 21.46 -11.90
CA SER A 608 -9.05 22.14 -10.72
C SER A 608 -8.09 21.97 -9.55
N MET A 609 -7.35 23.02 -9.24
CA MET A 609 -6.33 22.99 -8.19
C MET A 609 -6.88 23.56 -6.88
N THR A 610 -6.91 22.73 -5.84
CA THR A 610 -7.26 23.19 -4.49
C THR A 610 -6.11 24.03 -3.94
N GLY A 611 -6.44 25.23 -3.47
CA GLY A 611 -5.47 26.10 -2.85
C GLY A 611 -4.89 25.52 -1.54
N MET A 612 -3.60 25.77 -1.30
CA MET A 612 -2.95 25.49 -0.02
C MET A 612 -3.72 26.08 1.18
N PHE A 613 -3.92 25.27 2.22
CA PHE A 613 -4.49 25.73 3.49
C PHE A 613 -3.42 26.21 4.45
N ASN A 614 -3.84 26.93 5.48
CA ASN A 614 -2.94 27.41 6.51
C ASN A 614 -2.55 26.29 7.49
N MET A 615 -1.31 25.83 7.41
CA MET A 615 -0.81 24.79 8.32
C MET A 615 -0.59 25.28 9.74
N GLY A 616 -0.60 26.59 10.00
CA GLY A 616 -0.56 27.14 11.35
C GLY A 616 -1.78 26.74 12.21
N MET A 617 -2.83 26.19 11.58
CA MET A 617 -3.94 25.56 12.30
C MET A 617 -3.51 24.30 13.06
N LEU A 618 -2.50 23.56 12.59
CA LEU A 618 -2.08 22.28 13.16
C LEU A 618 -1.66 22.41 14.62
N ARG A 619 -0.83 23.42 14.93
CA ARG A 619 -0.46 23.83 16.31
C ARG A 619 -1.65 24.03 17.25
N ARG A 620 -2.81 24.45 16.73
CA ARG A 620 -4.04 24.61 17.53
C ARG A 620 -4.78 23.29 17.72
N VAL A 621 -4.73 22.41 16.73
CA VAL A 621 -5.28 21.05 16.81
C VAL A 621 -4.50 20.22 17.83
N ASP A 622 -3.17 20.34 17.82
CA ASP A 622 -2.28 19.57 18.70
C ASP A 622 -2.32 20.02 20.16
N ARG A 623 -2.71 21.28 20.41
CA ARG A 623 -2.69 21.86 21.75
C ARG A 623 -3.56 21.06 22.73
N GLY A 624 -2.88 20.37 23.66
CA GLY A 624 -3.53 19.56 24.68
C GLY A 624 -3.87 18.14 24.23
N GLN A 625 -3.42 17.73 23.04
CA GLN A 625 -3.54 16.38 22.51
C GLN A 625 -2.15 15.71 22.44
N PHE A 626 -1.73 15.10 23.55
CA PHE A 626 -0.38 14.53 23.70
C PHE A 626 0.01 13.54 22.59
N PHE A 627 -0.98 12.83 22.02
CA PHE A 627 -0.75 11.90 20.92
C PHE A 627 -0.44 12.64 19.61
N CYS A 628 -1.27 13.61 19.22
CA CYS A 628 -1.07 14.37 17.98
C CYS A 628 0.21 15.23 18.05
N ASP A 629 0.45 15.91 19.18
CA ASP A 629 1.63 16.74 19.44
C ASP A 629 2.93 15.94 19.26
N GLY A 630 2.96 14.70 19.76
CA GLY A 630 4.11 13.81 19.59
C GLY A 630 4.30 13.32 18.15
N LEU A 631 3.20 12.97 17.46
CA LEU A 631 3.23 12.45 16.09
C LEU A 631 3.67 13.54 15.09
N HIS A 632 3.07 14.73 15.15
CA HIS A 632 3.39 15.82 14.23
C HIS A 632 4.78 16.42 14.44
N THR A 633 5.36 16.29 15.64
CA THR A 633 6.77 16.63 15.86
C THR A 633 7.72 15.83 14.97
N PHE A 634 7.35 14.59 14.63
CA PHE A 634 8.14 13.72 13.76
C PHE A 634 7.80 13.91 12.28
N GLU A 635 6.51 13.93 11.94
CA GLU A 635 6.05 13.97 10.54
C GLU A 635 6.14 15.37 9.91
N CYS A 636 6.06 16.41 10.72
CA CYS A 636 6.16 17.80 10.28
C CYS A 636 7.17 18.58 11.14
N PRO A 637 8.48 18.40 10.94
CA PRO A 637 9.51 19.01 11.79
C PRO A 637 9.41 20.53 11.97
N CYS A 638 8.88 21.23 10.96
CA CYS A 638 8.66 22.69 11.04
C CYS A 638 7.53 23.11 11.97
N GLU A 639 6.57 22.23 12.24
CA GLU A 639 5.55 22.45 13.25
C GLU A 639 6.19 22.47 14.65
N ALA A 640 7.11 21.55 14.93
CA ALA A 640 7.78 21.46 16.24
C ALA A 640 8.94 22.45 16.43
N ASP A 641 9.46 23.05 15.36
CA ASP A 641 10.52 24.05 15.45
C ASP A 641 10.01 25.36 16.07
N LYS A 642 10.43 25.63 17.31
CA LYS A 642 10.08 26.85 18.05
C LYS A 642 10.64 28.13 17.42
N ASN A 643 11.66 28.03 16.58
CA ASN A 643 12.20 29.17 15.84
C ASN A 643 11.43 29.45 14.55
N PHE A 644 10.64 28.48 14.06
CA PHE A 644 9.73 28.66 12.94
C PHE A 644 8.34 29.01 13.48
N THR A 645 8.05 30.30 13.62
CA THR A 645 6.88 30.79 14.34
C THR A 645 5.57 30.56 13.57
N ASN A 646 4.43 30.79 14.22
CA ASN A 646 3.13 30.74 13.53
C ASN A 646 3.05 31.76 12.39
N ALA A 647 3.73 32.90 12.53
CA ALA A 647 3.80 33.91 11.48
C ALA A 647 4.62 33.40 10.30
N ASP A 648 5.72 32.68 10.54
CA ASP A 648 6.54 32.12 9.46
C ASP A 648 5.77 31.03 8.69
N ILE A 649 5.04 30.14 9.39
CA ILE A 649 4.17 29.14 8.73
C ILE A 649 3.08 29.84 7.91
N ASP A 650 2.41 30.85 8.49
CA ASP A 650 1.37 31.62 7.82
C ASP A 650 1.92 32.29 6.55
N ASP A 651 3.07 32.96 6.64
CA ASP A 651 3.73 33.62 5.52
C ASP A 651 4.07 32.64 4.39
N VAL A 652 4.60 31.45 4.69
CA VAL A 652 4.88 30.44 3.66
C VAL A 652 3.59 29.94 3.02
N CYS A 653 2.57 29.59 3.80
CA CYS A 653 1.27 29.13 3.29
C CYS A 653 0.61 30.19 2.40
N GLN A 654 0.61 31.45 2.82
CA GLN A 654 0.06 32.57 2.05
C GLN A 654 0.85 32.80 0.76
N ASN A 655 2.19 32.65 0.78
CA ASN A 655 2.99 32.77 -0.44
C ASN A 655 2.78 31.59 -1.41
N TYR A 656 2.55 30.37 -0.91
CA TYR A 656 2.16 29.22 -1.73
C TYR A 656 0.78 29.45 -2.38
N MET A 657 -0.19 29.93 -1.61
CA MET A 657 -1.50 30.33 -2.17
C MET A 657 -1.37 31.41 -3.24
N LYS A 658 -0.58 32.45 -2.94
CA LYS A 658 -0.34 33.57 -3.85
C LYS A 658 0.31 33.11 -5.15
N THR A 659 1.33 32.26 -5.08
CA THR A 659 2.04 31.78 -6.27
C THR A 659 1.16 30.88 -7.15
N GLN A 660 0.26 30.08 -6.53
CA GLN A 660 -0.77 29.32 -7.24
C GLN A 660 -1.74 30.25 -7.97
N GLN A 661 -2.25 31.30 -7.30
CA GLN A 661 -3.13 32.29 -7.93
C GLN A 661 -2.44 33.04 -9.06
N GLN A 662 -1.19 33.47 -8.86
CA GLN A 662 -0.38 34.11 -9.90
C GLN A 662 -0.21 33.22 -11.13
N LEU A 663 0.00 31.91 -10.94
CA LEU A 663 0.16 30.96 -12.04
C LEU A 663 -1.10 30.94 -12.94
N GLN A 664 -2.30 30.90 -12.36
CA GLN A 664 -3.56 31.04 -13.11
C GLN A 664 -3.65 32.41 -13.79
N ASP A 665 -3.39 33.48 -13.05
CA ASP A 665 -3.57 34.86 -13.54
C ASP A 665 -2.65 35.20 -14.72
N THR A 666 -1.52 34.49 -14.88
CA THR A 666 -0.67 34.63 -16.08
C THR A 666 -1.37 34.22 -17.38
N GLY A 667 -2.42 33.39 -17.29
CA GLY A 667 -3.10 32.81 -18.43
C GLY A 667 -2.26 31.81 -19.23
N VAL A 668 -1.09 31.39 -18.74
CA VAL A 668 -0.16 30.50 -19.49
C VAL A 668 -0.79 29.15 -19.82
N PHE A 669 -1.76 28.70 -19.02
CA PHE A 669 -2.49 27.45 -19.22
C PHE A 669 -3.86 27.63 -19.89
N GLU A 670 -4.20 28.81 -20.41
CA GLU A 670 -5.45 28.99 -21.13
C GLU A 670 -5.30 28.61 -22.61
N ALA A 671 -6.03 27.60 -23.04
CA ALA A 671 -6.12 27.17 -24.44
C ALA A 671 -7.59 27.02 -24.86
N ASP A 672 -7.82 26.51 -26.07
CA ASP A 672 -9.18 26.17 -26.51
C ASP A 672 -9.67 24.92 -25.79
N ASP A 673 -8.83 23.90 -25.57
CA ASP A 673 -9.22 22.63 -24.97
C ASP A 673 -8.61 22.38 -23.58
N PHE A 674 -7.99 23.40 -22.98
CA PHE A 674 -7.29 23.30 -21.70
C PHE A 674 -7.45 24.57 -20.84
N THR A 675 -7.60 24.39 -19.53
CA THR A 675 -7.55 25.49 -18.53
C THR A 675 -7.05 24.98 -17.17
N LEU A 676 -6.41 25.87 -16.41
CA LEU A 676 -6.10 25.67 -14.99
C LEU A 676 -6.93 26.64 -14.16
N VAL A 677 -7.66 26.13 -13.17
CA VAL A 677 -8.48 26.92 -12.26
C VAL A 677 -8.13 26.64 -10.81
N ILE A 678 -7.75 27.66 -10.07
CA ILE A 678 -7.48 27.62 -8.63
C ILE A 678 -8.81 27.71 -7.85
N GLN A 679 -8.94 26.89 -6.81
CA GLN A 679 -10.06 26.88 -5.86
C GLN A 679 -9.54 27.37 -4.49
N PRO A 680 -9.60 28.68 -4.20
CA PRO A 680 -8.86 29.31 -3.10
C PRO A 680 -9.60 29.28 -1.75
N PHE A 681 -10.56 28.37 -1.55
CA PHE A 681 -11.51 28.44 -0.43
C PHE A 681 -10.87 28.28 0.96
N PHE A 682 -9.66 27.72 1.03
CA PHE A 682 -8.88 27.63 2.26
C PHE A 682 -8.05 28.88 2.59
N ASN A 683 -7.90 29.83 1.66
CA ASN A 683 -6.91 30.92 1.76
C ASN A 683 -7.04 31.76 3.05
N GLY A 684 -8.27 32.10 3.44
CA GLY A 684 -8.60 32.85 4.65
C GLY A 684 -8.96 31.99 5.86
N VAL A 685 -8.73 30.67 5.81
CA VAL A 685 -9.07 29.75 6.90
C VAL A 685 -7.86 29.59 7.83
N HIS A 686 -7.91 30.27 8.97
CA HIS A 686 -6.83 30.26 9.99
C HIS A 686 -7.23 29.58 11.31
N THR A 687 -8.47 29.10 11.38
CA THR A 687 -9.01 28.44 12.58
C THR A 687 -9.47 27.05 12.19
N PRO A 688 -9.02 25.98 12.88
CA PRO A 688 -9.51 24.64 12.62
C PRO A 688 -11.02 24.57 12.89
N PRO A 689 -11.71 23.54 12.38
CA PRO A 689 -13.11 23.28 12.70
C PRO A 689 -13.33 23.24 14.22
N MET A 690 -14.40 23.86 14.69
CA MET A 690 -14.71 23.97 16.12
C MET A 690 -16.08 23.35 16.43
N ALA A 691 -16.16 22.60 17.52
CA ALA A 691 -17.40 22.13 18.14
C ALA A 691 -17.42 22.54 19.62
N ASP A 692 -18.48 23.23 20.05
CA ASP A 692 -18.67 23.69 21.43
C ASP A 692 -17.46 24.45 22.03
N GLY A 693 -16.83 25.29 21.21
CA GLY A 693 -15.69 26.12 21.62
C GLY A 693 -14.34 25.39 21.70
N LYS A 694 -14.26 24.12 21.28
CA LYS A 694 -13.04 23.32 21.16
C LYS A 694 -12.82 22.87 19.72
N VAL A 695 -11.62 22.42 19.38
CA VAL A 695 -11.35 21.81 18.07
C VAL A 695 -12.22 20.58 17.89
N ASP A 696 -12.94 20.50 16.77
CA ASP A 696 -13.74 19.31 16.42
C ASP A 696 -12.82 18.22 15.85
N LEU A 697 -12.28 17.38 16.75
CA LEU A 697 -11.43 16.26 16.36
C LEU A 697 -12.14 15.22 15.50
N THR A 698 -13.48 15.23 15.40
CA THR A 698 -14.20 14.33 14.48
C THR A 698 -14.00 14.69 13.01
N PHE A 699 -13.48 15.88 12.73
CA PHE A 699 -13.08 16.31 11.39
C PHE A 699 -11.78 15.63 10.92
N PHE A 700 -10.91 15.24 11.84
CA PHE A 700 -9.60 14.69 11.54
C PHE A 700 -9.58 13.17 11.74
N ALA A 701 -8.70 12.50 11.00
CA ALA A 701 -8.31 11.11 11.25
C ALA A 701 -7.56 11.03 12.60
N PRO A 702 -7.24 9.82 13.10
CA PRO A 702 -6.62 9.66 14.43
C PRO A 702 -5.27 10.35 14.63
N ASP A 703 -4.59 10.74 13.57
CA ASP A 703 -3.37 11.56 13.62
C ASP A 703 -3.62 13.04 13.93
N CYS A 704 -4.87 13.52 13.80
CA CYS A 704 -5.25 14.91 13.99
C CYS A 704 -4.75 15.87 12.88
N PHE A 705 -4.39 15.33 11.71
CA PHE A 705 -3.99 16.11 10.53
C PHE A 705 -4.77 15.70 9.29
N HIS A 706 -4.73 14.41 8.93
CA HIS A 706 -5.49 13.93 7.77
C HIS A 706 -6.99 14.08 8.04
N PHE A 707 -7.78 14.22 6.98
CA PHE A 707 -9.22 14.39 7.14
C PHE A 707 -9.88 13.03 7.42
N SER A 708 -10.80 12.98 8.39
CA SER A 708 -11.67 11.82 8.56
C SER A 708 -12.66 11.72 7.39
N LYS A 709 -13.46 10.64 7.36
CA LYS A 709 -14.63 10.53 6.47
C LYS A 709 -15.51 11.79 6.53
N PHE A 710 -15.74 12.34 7.72
CA PHE A 710 -16.48 13.59 7.92
C PHE A 710 -15.72 14.80 7.37
N GLY A 711 -14.43 14.92 7.69
CA GLY A 711 -13.59 16.02 7.21
C GLY A 711 -13.54 16.09 5.69
N HIS A 712 -13.32 14.95 5.03
CA HIS A 712 -13.36 14.84 3.57
C HIS A 712 -14.68 15.33 2.98
N ALA A 713 -15.81 14.97 3.59
CA ALA A 713 -17.11 15.40 3.12
C ALA A 713 -17.36 16.91 3.28
N VAL A 714 -16.92 17.51 4.39
CA VAL A 714 -17.00 18.96 4.61
C VAL A 714 -16.08 19.71 3.64
N VAL A 715 -14.88 19.22 3.40
CA VAL A 715 -13.93 19.80 2.44
C VAL A 715 -14.48 19.69 1.02
N ALA A 716 -15.04 18.54 0.63
CA ALA A 716 -15.67 18.34 -0.67
C ALA A 716 -16.85 19.30 -0.91
N LYS A 717 -17.70 19.51 0.09
CA LYS A 717 -18.80 20.50 0.03
C LYS A 717 -18.27 21.89 -0.32
N ASN A 718 -17.26 22.35 0.43
CA ASN A 718 -16.70 23.68 0.24
C ASN A 718 -15.93 23.79 -1.09
N LEU A 719 -15.22 22.75 -1.50
CA LEU A 719 -14.59 22.69 -2.82
C LEU A 719 -15.63 22.80 -3.94
N TRP A 720 -16.70 22.01 -3.91
CA TRP A 720 -17.76 22.07 -4.91
C TRP A 720 -18.42 23.44 -4.99
N ASN A 721 -18.79 24.01 -3.84
CA ASN A 721 -19.42 25.33 -3.77
C ASN A 721 -18.51 26.43 -4.32
N THR A 722 -17.18 26.23 -4.28
CA THR A 722 -16.18 27.09 -4.94
C THR A 722 -16.08 26.82 -6.43
N ILE A 723 -16.09 25.55 -6.86
CA ILE A 723 -15.97 25.14 -8.27
C ILE A 723 -17.04 25.82 -9.12
N VAL A 724 -18.30 25.83 -8.66
CA VAL A 724 -19.45 26.38 -9.39
C VAL A 724 -19.49 27.92 -9.43
N GLN A 725 -18.63 28.60 -8.68
CA GLN A 725 -18.55 30.06 -8.68
C GLN A 725 -17.66 30.57 -9.83
N PRO A 726 -18.03 31.72 -10.47
CA PRO A 726 -17.19 32.38 -11.46
C PRO A 726 -15.78 32.68 -10.93
N VAL A 727 -14.76 32.48 -11.77
CA VAL A 727 -13.38 32.92 -11.47
C VAL A 727 -13.39 34.43 -11.21
N GLY A 728 -12.72 34.85 -10.13
CA GLY A 728 -12.77 36.21 -9.60
C GLY A 728 -13.88 36.46 -8.56
N GLN A 729 -14.85 35.55 -8.44
CA GLN A 729 -15.89 35.55 -7.40
C GLN A 729 -15.85 34.29 -6.52
N LYS A 730 -14.84 33.45 -6.72
CA LYS A 730 -14.62 32.25 -5.91
C LYS A 730 -14.38 32.64 -4.46
N GLN A 731 -15.05 31.95 -3.55
CA GLN A 731 -14.86 32.12 -2.12
C GLN A 731 -13.41 31.83 -1.73
N THR A 732 -12.84 32.71 -0.92
CA THR A 732 -11.47 32.61 -0.42
C THR A 732 -11.42 32.21 1.05
N GLN A 733 -12.58 32.14 1.71
CA GLN A 733 -12.73 31.79 3.12
C GLN A 733 -14.06 31.05 3.31
N VAL A 734 -14.02 29.96 4.07
CA VAL A 734 -15.21 29.16 4.39
C VAL A 734 -15.26 28.83 5.88
N ASN A 735 -16.43 28.43 6.36
CA ASN A 735 -16.58 27.90 7.71
C ASN A 735 -16.54 26.36 7.69
N LEU A 736 -15.40 25.77 8.06
CA LEU A 736 -15.26 24.31 8.16
C LEU A 736 -16.03 23.69 9.34
N SER A 737 -16.52 24.51 10.27
CA SER A 737 -17.38 24.04 11.38
C SER A 737 -18.85 23.91 10.96
N ASP A 738 -19.22 24.48 9.80
CA ASP A 738 -20.58 24.35 9.28
C ASP A 738 -20.78 22.97 8.65
N ALA A 739 -21.49 22.09 9.35
CA ALA A 739 -21.88 20.77 8.88
C ALA A 739 -23.18 20.75 8.05
N ASN A 740 -23.70 21.91 7.61
CA ASN A 740 -24.86 21.93 6.72
C ASN A 740 -24.49 21.32 5.35
N PRO A 741 -25.25 20.35 4.80
CA PRO A 741 -24.95 19.71 3.52
C PRO A 741 -25.33 20.52 2.28
N THR A 742 -25.76 21.79 2.42
CA THR A 742 -26.21 22.61 1.28
C THR A 742 -25.13 22.76 0.22
N LEU A 743 -25.40 22.21 -0.96
CA LEU A 743 -24.56 22.32 -2.15
C LEU A 743 -25.13 23.36 -3.11
N SER A 744 -24.25 24.14 -3.73
CA SER A 744 -24.58 25.15 -4.73
C SER A 744 -24.82 24.50 -6.09
N CYS A 745 -25.78 25.03 -6.83
CA CYS A 745 -26.04 24.66 -8.22
C CYS A 745 -25.24 25.55 -9.19
N PRO A 746 -24.88 25.04 -10.38
CA PRO A 746 -24.35 25.88 -11.45
C PRO A 746 -25.34 26.97 -11.85
N SER A 747 -24.82 28.07 -12.41
CA SER A 747 -25.66 29.20 -12.83
C SER A 747 -26.54 28.84 -14.04
N THR A 748 -27.82 29.18 -13.99
CA THR A 748 -28.72 29.03 -15.15
C THR A 748 -28.43 30.04 -16.26
N THR A 749 -27.74 31.15 -15.97
CA THR A 749 -27.32 32.16 -16.95
C THR A 749 -25.91 31.93 -17.48
N CYS A 750 -25.13 31.06 -16.82
CA CYS A 750 -23.83 30.59 -17.29
C CYS A 750 -23.62 29.13 -16.83
N PRO A 751 -24.15 28.15 -17.57
CA PRO A 751 -24.25 26.75 -17.12
C PRO A 751 -22.96 25.94 -17.36
N PHE A 752 -21.85 26.62 -17.65
CA PHE A 752 -20.57 25.99 -17.92
C PHE A 752 -19.76 25.82 -16.63
N VAL A 753 -18.80 24.90 -16.66
CA VAL A 753 -17.73 24.85 -15.65
C VAL A 753 -17.00 26.20 -15.70
N PRO A 754 -16.92 26.95 -14.59
CA PRO A 754 -16.29 28.26 -14.60
C PRO A 754 -14.79 28.19 -14.91
N THR A 755 -14.37 28.89 -15.95
CA THR A 755 -12.99 29.08 -16.39
C THR A 755 -12.62 30.57 -16.31
N VAL A 756 -11.34 30.90 -16.53
CA VAL A 756 -10.89 32.30 -16.55
C VAL A 756 -11.65 33.12 -17.60
N LYS A 757 -11.86 32.58 -18.80
CA LYS A 757 -12.49 33.32 -19.91
C LYS A 757 -14.02 33.38 -19.79
N ASN A 758 -14.72 32.29 -19.53
CA ASN A 758 -16.19 32.32 -19.46
C ASN A 758 -16.73 33.07 -18.24
N SER A 759 -15.93 33.19 -17.17
CA SER A 759 -16.29 33.99 -15.99
C SER A 759 -16.28 35.50 -16.26
N GLN A 760 -15.52 35.95 -17.27
CA GLN A 760 -15.51 37.35 -17.71
C GLN A 760 -16.66 37.67 -18.66
N ASN A 761 -16.91 36.78 -19.63
CA ASN A 761 -17.97 36.96 -20.62
C ASN A 761 -18.54 35.61 -21.09
N CYS A 762 -19.51 35.09 -20.34
CA CYS A 762 -20.12 33.80 -20.63
C CYS A 762 -20.94 33.79 -21.94
N ALA A 763 -21.54 34.93 -22.31
CA ALA A 763 -22.41 35.03 -23.48
C ALA A 763 -21.68 34.69 -24.79
N GLN A 764 -20.38 34.99 -24.87
CA GLN A 764 -19.53 34.65 -26.02
C GLN A 764 -19.39 33.13 -26.23
N PHE A 765 -19.51 32.36 -25.16
CA PHE A 765 -19.33 30.91 -25.17
C PHE A 765 -20.66 30.15 -25.13
N TRP A 766 -21.79 30.85 -25.22
CA TRP A 766 -23.10 30.22 -25.08
C TRP A 766 -23.34 29.11 -26.12
N THR A 767 -23.76 27.94 -25.65
CA THR A 767 -24.12 26.77 -26.44
C THR A 767 -25.40 26.14 -25.86
N PRO A 768 -26.30 25.63 -26.73
CA PRO A 768 -27.53 24.98 -26.28
C PRO A 768 -27.23 23.68 -25.52
N SER A 769 -28.09 23.36 -24.56
CA SER A 769 -28.11 22.04 -23.92
C SER A 769 -28.89 21.03 -24.76
N THR A 770 -28.80 19.76 -24.40
CA THR A 770 -29.67 18.70 -24.97
C THR A 770 -31.17 18.92 -24.72
N LEU A 771 -31.56 19.78 -23.76
CA LEU A 771 -32.97 20.15 -23.55
C LEU A 771 -33.43 21.31 -24.44
N ASP A 772 -32.50 22.06 -25.05
CA ASP A 772 -32.80 23.16 -25.96
C ASP A 772 -32.78 22.72 -27.44
N ALA A 773 -32.34 21.48 -27.70
CA ALA A 773 -32.05 20.92 -29.02
C ALA A 773 -33.23 20.21 -29.69
#